data_AF-A0A5N5PYT7-F1
#
_entry.id   AF-A0A5N5PYT7-F1
#
_cell.length_a   1.000
_cell.length_b   1.000
_cell.length_c   1.000
_cell.angle_alpha   90.00
_cell.angle_beta   90.00
_cell.angle_gamma   90.00
#
_symmetry.space_group_name_H-M   'P 1'
#
loop_
_entity.id
_entity.type
_entity.pdbx_description
1 polymer ?
#
loop_
_entity_poly.entity_id
_entity_poly.type
_entity_poly.pdbx_seq_one_letter_code
_entity_poly.pdbx_strand_id
1 'polypeptide(L)'
;MASQVATPSSLHTVVGSSTVSLSSPGLSPSTPSSTQLSPDEVELLAKLEEQNRLLETDSKSLRSVNGSRRNSGSSLVSSSSASSNLSHLEEDSWILWGRIVNEWEEVRKKKEKQLKELVRKGIPHHFRAIVWQLLCNAQNLPIKDQYSELLKMTSPCEKLIRRDIARTYPEHEFFKEKDSLGQEVLFNVMKAYSLVDREVGYCQGSAFIVGLLLMQMPEEEAFCVFVKLMQDYRLRELFKPSMAELGLCMYQFESMIQEQLPELHIHFQAQSFHTSMYASSWFLTIFLTSFPLPVATRIFDIFMCEGLEIVFRVGLAILQMNQAELIQLDMEGMLQYFQKVIPHQLDSGPDKVIQVAYQVKYNAKKMKKLEKEYTTIKTKEMEEQVEIKRLRTENRLLKQRIDTLEKESASLADRLIQGQVTRAQEAEENYLVKRELATVKQQSEEASAQLEQAQSTIRQLQQQQQQPVKANPRYSEESILQLERELVQARLKEAESQCALKEMQDKILDMEKRNTSLPDENNVVRLQEELIAVKLREAEALTGLKELRQQVQDLEEHWQRHLARTAGRWKDSPRKNSANELQDELMSVRLREAEAQAELRETRQRLLELETQNQIHSNQLRRAEQEMRSLHDRLQSLSTQNKMLNSELQESKRKQAEIECKNKEEVMAVRLREADNMAAMAELQQQISELEIQKEEGRVQGQLNNTDSNQYIRDLKDQIAELKHEIRCLKGQRGLPDRTNFDRIHIVNHYGGDDESYQSSDEDGLKLPLKVTPCQGGGRITLHPQLGDTDSEADDDGESLRLTVPSNSSHKSTTV
;
A
#
# COMPACT_ATOMS: atom_id res chain seq x y z
N MET A 1 12.66 18.10 -30.54
CA MET A 1 13.15 18.94 -31.66
C MET A 1 13.88 20.16 -31.09
N ALA A 2 14.36 21.06 -31.94
CA ALA A 2 15.43 22.01 -31.62
C ALA A 2 15.05 23.20 -30.69
N SER A 3 16.07 23.67 -29.97
CA SER A 3 16.50 25.07 -29.75
C SER A 3 15.53 26.18 -29.28
N GLN A 4 15.96 26.81 -28.16
CA GLN A 4 16.22 28.25 -27.96
C GLN A 4 15.13 29.31 -28.26
N VAL A 5 14.97 30.26 -27.33
CA VAL A 5 15.42 31.68 -27.40
C VAL A 5 14.67 32.53 -26.36
N ALA A 6 15.39 33.25 -25.49
CA ALA A 6 14.97 34.56 -24.93
C ALA A 6 16.07 35.17 -24.02
N THR A 7 16.58 36.37 -24.37
CA THR A 7 17.29 37.30 -23.47
C THR A 7 17.01 38.75 -23.88
N PRO A 8 16.91 39.66 -22.89
CA PRO A 8 17.65 40.94 -22.92
C PRO A 8 18.54 41.07 -21.65
N SER A 9 19.72 41.72 -21.59
CA SER A 9 20.27 42.94 -22.23
C SER A 9 19.68 44.23 -21.63
N SER A 10 20.42 45.15 -20.97
CA SER A 10 21.87 45.29 -20.67
C SER A 10 22.03 46.08 -19.32
N LEU A 11 23.07 46.84 -18.90
CA LEU A 11 24.35 47.36 -19.45
C LEU A 11 25.18 47.96 -18.26
N HIS A 12 26.52 47.80 -18.18
CA HIS A 12 27.52 48.86 -17.84
C HIS A 12 28.98 48.33 -17.77
N THR A 13 29.99 49.23 -17.81
CA THR A 13 31.36 48.93 -18.26
C THR A 13 32.48 49.66 -17.49
N VAL A 14 33.49 48.92 -16.97
CA VAL A 14 34.92 49.27 -16.74
C VAL A 14 35.67 47.91 -16.64
N VAL A 15 36.70 47.46 -17.39
CA VAL A 15 37.89 47.98 -18.12
C VAL A 15 39.22 47.81 -17.34
N GLY A 16 40.19 47.09 -17.93
CA GLY A 16 41.53 46.75 -17.38
C GLY A 16 41.74 45.23 -17.20
N SER A 17 42.19 44.40 -18.16
CA SER A 17 43.44 44.42 -18.98
C SER A 17 44.69 44.12 -18.14
N SER A 18 45.60 43.16 -18.43
CA SER A 18 45.98 42.39 -19.65
C SER A 18 46.57 41.00 -19.24
N THR A 19 46.33 39.85 -19.90
CA THR A 19 47.05 39.20 -21.07
C THR A 19 48.60 39.12 -20.95
N VAL A 20 49.36 38.09 -21.39
CA VAL A 20 49.14 36.96 -22.35
C VAL A 20 50.06 35.71 -22.06
N SER A 21 49.76 34.58 -22.71
CA SER A 21 50.67 33.55 -23.31
C SER A 21 51.66 32.67 -22.51
N LEU A 22 51.31 31.37 -22.43
CA LEU A 22 52.10 30.16 -22.80
C LEU A 22 53.54 30.32 -23.33
N SER A 23 54.49 29.51 -22.80
CA SER A 23 55.24 28.46 -23.56
C SER A 23 56.28 27.69 -22.71
N SER A 24 56.56 26.45 -23.11
CA SER A 24 57.63 25.54 -22.63
C SER A 24 58.67 25.33 -23.78
N PRO A 25 59.82 24.60 -23.66
CA PRO A 25 60.27 23.66 -22.61
C PRO A 25 61.79 23.70 -22.25
N GLY A 26 62.28 22.76 -21.43
CA GLY A 26 63.68 22.28 -21.50
C GLY A 26 64.43 21.85 -20.22
N LEU A 27 64.55 20.53 -20.03
CA LEU A 27 65.67 19.76 -19.42
C LEU A 27 66.28 20.11 -18.01
N SER A 28 66.56 19.04 -17.27
CA SER A 28 67.18 18.95 -15.92
C SER A 28 68.73 18.80 -15.98
N PRO A 29 69.48 18.53 -14.86
CA PRO A 29 69.21 18.69 -13.41
C PRO A 29 70.39 19.32 -12.61
N SER A 30 70.15 19.95 -11.44
CA SER A 30 71.19 20.14 -10.39
C SER A 30 70.63 20.50 -9.00
N THR A 31 71.51 20.49 -7.99
CA THR A 31 71.25 20.57 -6.53
C THR A 31 70.78 21.95 -6.01
N PRO A 32 70.06 22.01 -4.87
CA PRO A 32 69.60 23.26 -4.26
C PRO A 32 70.72 24.02 -3.53
N SER A 33 70.65 25.36 -3.55
CA SER A 33 71.55 26.24 -2.78
C SER A 33 70.77 27.17 -1.85
N SER A 34 70.92 26.93 -0.54
CA SER A 34 70.79 27.86 0.59
C SER A 34 69.85 29.06 0.45
N THR A 35 68.58 28.90 0.84
CA THR A 35 67.72 30.05 1.17
C THR A 35 68.19 30.67 2.49
N GLN A 36 68.38 31.99 2.52
CA GLN A 36 68.66 32.72 3.77
C GLN A 36 67.37 32.92 4.55
N LEU A 37 67.34 32.50 5.82
CA LEU A 37 66.24 32.77 6.75
C LEU A 37 66.21 34.26 7.13
N SER A 38 65.03 34.78 7.41
CA SER A 38 64.84 36.16 7.87
C SER A 38 65.29 36.34 9.34
N PRO A 39 65.57 37.58 9.79
CA PRO A 39 65.98 37.84 11.17
C PRO A 39 64.97 37.34 12.21
N ASP A 40 63.67 37.48 11.92
CA ASP A 40 62.57 37.09 12.81
C ASP A 40 62.49 35.56 12.97
N GLU A 41 62.77 34.80 11.91
CA GLU A 41 62.86 33.32 11.95
C GLU A 41 64.08 32.87 12.76
N VAL A 42 65.21 33.59 12.69
CA VAL A 42 66.40 33.30 13.50
C VAL A 42 66.16 33.61 14.98
N GLU A 43 65.46 34.71 15.31
CA GLU A 43 65.09 35.01 16.70
C GLU A 43 64.05 34.01 17.25
N LEU A 44 63.11 33.55 16.42
CA LEU A 44 62.15 32.50 16.80
C LEU A 44 62.84 31.14 17.04
N LEU A 45 63.80 30.77 16.19
CA LEU A 45 64.61 29.56 16.37
C LEU A 45 65.45 29.63 17.65
N ALA A 46 66.10 30.77 17.92
CA ALA A 46 66.88 30.95 19.15
C ALA A 46 66.02 30.79 20.42
N LYS A 47 64.79 31.32 20.42
CA LYS A 47 63.83 31.15 21.53
C LYS A 47 63.37 29.71 21.69
N LEU A 48 63.11 29.00 20.60
CA LEU A 48 62.77 27.57 20.61
C LEU A 48 63.93 26.70 21.12
N GLU A 49 65.17 27.02 20.75
CA GLU A 49 66.36 26.29 21.18
C GLU A 49 66.66 26.54 22.68
N GLU A 50 66.47 27.76 23.16
CA GLU A 50 66.55 28.09 24.59
C GLU A 50 65.46 27.41 25.42
N GLN A 51 64.22 27.32 24.91
CA GLN A 51 63.12 26.63 25.58
C GLN A 51 63.35 25.11 25.64
N ASN A 52 63.87 24.49 24.56
CA ASN A 52 64.27 23.08 24.56
C ASN A 52 65.43 22.82 25.54
N ARG A 53 66.39 23.73 25.65
CA ARG A 53 67.50 23.64 26.61
C ARG A 53 67.03 23.68 28.07
N LEU A 54 65.96 24.43 28.38
CA LEU A 54 65.31 24.42 29.70
C LEU A 54 64.66 23.05 30.02
N LEU A 55 63.95 22.45 29.05
CA LEU A 55 63.36 21.12 29.18
C LEU A 55 64.42 20.01 29.35
N GLU A 56 65.58 20.14 28.68
CA GLU A 56 66.74 19.27 28.89
C GLU A 56 67.35 19.40 30.29
N THR A 57 67.28 20.55 30.95
CA THR A 57 67.77 20.70 32.32
C THR A 57 66.85 20.09 33.38
N ASP A 58 65.53 20.26 33.27
CA ASP A 58 64.56 19.65 34.19
C ASP A 58 64.55 18.12 34.10
N SER A 59 64.59 17.58 32.88
CA SER A 59 64.62 16.12 32.65
C SER A 59 65.92 15.45 33.14
N LYS A 60 67.01 16.20 33.31
CA LYS A 60 68.25 15.73 33.96
C LYS A 60 68.19 15.87 35.49
N SER A 61 67.53 16.91 36.01
CA SER A 61 67.28 17.10 37.44
C SER A 61 66.51 15.92 38.06
N LEU A 62 65.42 15.50 37.41
CA LEU A 62 64.54 14.41 37.88
C LEU A 62 65.21 13.02 37.89
N ARG A 63 66.34 12.82 37.21
CA ARG A 63 67.03 11.50 37.15
C ARG A 63 68.03 11.27 38.29
N SER A 64 68.25 12.24 39.18
CA SER A 64 69.32 12.17 40.20
C SER A 64 68.91 11.52 41.54
N VAL A 65 67.62 11.28 41.79
CA VAL A 65 67.10 11.04 43.15
C VAL A 65 66.95 9.56 43.55
N ASN A 66 66.94 8.61 42.60
CA ASN A 66 66.66 7.18 42.90
C ASN A 66 67.90 6.27 42.90
N GLY A 67 68.94 6.66 43.65
CA GLY A 67 70.20 5.90 43.79
C GLY A 67 70.44 5.26 45.16
N SER A 68 70.27 3.94 45.25
CA SER A 68 70.79 3.04 46.32
C SER A 68 70.19 3.13 47.74
N ARG A 69 69.54 2.03 48.17
CA ARG A 69 69.98 1.23 49.34
C ARG A 69 69.34 -0.17 49.34
N ARG A 70 69.91 -1.10 50.11
CA ARG A 70 69.48 -2.51 50.22
C ARG A 70 69.09 -2.85 51.67
N ASN A 71 68.18 -3.82 51.79
CA ASN A 71 68.04 -4.82 52.87
C ASN A 71 67.04 -4.58 54.04
N SER A 72 66.28 -5.65 54.34
CA SER A 72 65.53 -6.00 55.56
C SER A 72 64.39 -5.11 56.11
N GLY A 73 63.23 -5.74 56.34
CA GLY A 73 62.61 -5.74 57.68
C GLY A 73 61.16 -5.27 57.84
N SER A 74 60.21 -6.21 57.73
CA SER A 74 58.88 -6.25 58.39
C SER A 74 57.89 -5.07 58.29
N SER A 75 56.67 -5.38 57.82
CA SER A 75 55.36 -4.86 58.28
C SER A 75 55.18 -3.37 58.61
N LEU A 76 54.30 -2.67 57.87
CA LEU A 76 52.93 -2.36 58.32
C LEU A 76 52.06 -1.69 57.22
N VAL A 77 50.75 -1.81 57.41
CA VAL A 77 49.58 -1.43 56.58
C VAL A 77 49.70 -0.22 55.61
N SER A 78 49.48 -0.53 54.33
CA SER A 78 48.77 0.19 53.25
C SER A 78 48.39 1.69 53.38
N SER A 79 48.87 2.52 52.43
CA SER A 79 48.10 3.66 51.87
C SER A 79 48.64 4.21 50.51
N SER A 80 49.07 3.36 49.57
CA SER A 80 49.69 3.85 48.30
C SER A 80 49.55 2.95 47.06
N SER A 81 48.66 1.95 47.09
CA SER A 81 48.67 0.82 46.14
C SER A 81 47.93 1.02 44.81
N ALA A 82 47.24 2.13 44.58
CA ALA A 82 46.39 2.31 43.40
C ALA A 82 47.20 2.40 42.10
N SER A 83 48.18 3.33 42.05
CA SER A 83 48.92 3.65 40.83
C SER A 83 49.83 2.52 40.36
N SER A 84 50.50 1.81 41.29
CA SER A 84 51.39 0.69 40.98
C SER A 84 50.65 -0.54 40.45
N ASN A 85 49.42 -0.75 40.90
CA ASN A 85 48.63 -1.90 40.48
C ASN A 85 48.02 -1.67 39.09
N LEU A 86 47.61 -0.43 38.77
CA LEU A 86 47.13 -0.10 37.43
C LEU A 86 48.26 -0.24 36.39
N SER A 87 49.44 0.32 36.65
CA SER A 87 50.56 0.23 35.70
C SER A 87 50.99 -1.22 35.44
N HIS A 88 51.03 -2.08 36.46
CA HIS A 88 51.36 -3.50 36.30
C HIS A 88 50.30 -4.25 35.47
N LEU A 89 49.01 -3.96 35.68
CA LEU A 89 47.93 -4.56 34.89
C LEU A 89 47.91 -4.10 33.44
N GLU A 90 48.25 -2.84 33.17
CA GLU A 90 48.40 -2.30 31.82
C GLU A 90 49.64 -2.85 31.11
N GLU A 91 50.77 -3.01 31.82
CA GLU A 91 52.01 -3.59 31.31
C GLU A 91 51.83 -5.09 30.99
N ASP A 92 51.20 -5.87 31.88
CA ASP A 92 50.80 -7.26 31.62
C ASP A 92 49.88 -7.37 30.39
N SER A 93 48.88 -6.47 30.28
CA SER A 93 47.95 -6.42 29.15
C SER A 93 48.66 -6.07 27.84
N TRP A 94 49.58 -5.12 27.86
CA TRP A 94 50.40 -4.72 26.71
C TRP A 94 51.28 -5.87 26.22
N ILE A 95 51.99 -6.55 27.13
CA ILE A 95 52.86 -7.69 26.81
C ILE A 95 52.03 -8.85 26.24
N LEU A 96 50.82 -9.08 26.78
CA LEU A 96 49.90 -10.11 26.28
C LEU A 96 49.40 -9.80 24.86
N TRP A 97 48.91 -8.58 24.61
CA TRP A 97 48.41 -8.18 23.29
C TRP A 97 49.52 -8.09 22.24
N GLY A 98 50.72 -7.60 22.61
CA GLY A 98 51.89 -7.63 21.74
C GLY A 98 52.28 -9.05 21.31
N ARG A 99 52.23 -10.01 22.24
CA ARG A 99 52.43 -11.43 21.90
C ARG A 99 51.34 -11.96 20.97
N ILE A 100 50.07 -11.61 21.21
CA ILE A 100 48.93 -12.06 20.39
C ILE A 100 49.01 -11.53 18.96
N VAL A 101 49.44 -10.29 18.77
CA VAL A 101 49.67 -9.70 17.43
C VAL A 101 50.83 -10.40 16.72
N ASN A 102 51.94 -10.65 17.40
CA ASN A 102 53.12 -11.30 16.82
C ASN A 102 52.90 -12.80 16.52
N GLU A 103 52.14 -13.51 17.36
CA GLU A 103 51.80 -14.94 17.21
C GLU A 103 50.44 -15.16 16.51
N TRP A 104 49.90 -14.16 15.82
CA TRP A 104 48.47 -14.11 15.45
C TRP A 104 47.90 -15.37 14.80
N GLU A 105 48.56 -15.89 13.77
CA GLU A 105 48.08 -17.07 13.05
C GLU A 105 48.06 -18.34 13.91
N GLU A 106 48.96 -18.45 14.89
CA GLU A 106 49.00 -19.53 15.87
C GLU A 106 47.94 -19.35 16.95
N VAL A 107 47.76 -18.12 17.46
CA VAL A 107 46.72 -17.76 18.43
C VAL A 107 45.32 -17.98 17.85
N ARG A 108 45.07 -17.51 16.62
CA ARG A 108 43.83 -17.74 15.88
C ARG A 108 43.51 -19.23 15.76
N LYS A 109 44.47 -20.05 15.30
CA LYS A 109 44.23 -21.47 15.01
C LYS A 109 44.15 -22.35 16.26
N LYS A 110 44.89 -22.03 17.33
CA LYS A 110 45.04 -22.90 18.51
C LYS A 110 44.39 -22.35 19.79
N LYS A 111 44.05 -21.05 19.84
CA LYS A 111 43.58 -20.34 21.05
C LYS A 111 42.36 -19.44 20.79
N GLU A 112 41.57 -19.70 19.75
CA GLU A 112 40.41 -18.88 19.32
C GLU A 112 39.47 -18.46 20.46
N LYS A 113 39.16 -19.38 21.40
CA LYS A 113 38.31 -19.10 22.57
C LYS A 113 38.94 -18.08 23.52
N GLN A 114 40.24 -18.21 23.79
CA GLN A 114 40.99 -17.28 24.63
C GLN A 114 41.09 -15.89 23.96
N LEU A 115 41.26 -15.85 22.63
CA LEU A 115 41.22 -14.60 21.87
C LEU A 115 39.86 -13.90 22.02
N LYS A 116 38.74 -14.62 21.87
CA LYS A 116 37.39 -14.08 22.11
C LYS A 116 37.21 -13.56 23.54
N GLU A 117 37.64 -14.31 24.55
CA GLU A 117 37.61 -13.86 25.95
C GLU A 117 38.45 -12.59 26.21
N LEU A 118 39.57 -12.41 25.50
CA LEU A 118 40.39 -11.21 25.61
C LEU A 118 39.77 -10.00 24.88
N VAL A 119 39.19 -10.18 23.68
CA VAL A 119 38.41 -9.12 23.00
C VAL A 119 37.21 -8.67 23.85
N ARG A 120 36.53 -9.62 24.52
CA ARG A 120 35.43 -9.34 25.45
C ARG A 120 35.86 -8.52 26.65
N LYS A 121 37.04 -8.78 27.23
CA LYS A 121 37.63 -7.95 28.30
C LYS A 121 38.03 -6.57 27.77
N GLY A 122 38.75 -6.54 26.65
CA GLY A 122 38.96 -5.33 25.85
C GLY A 122 40.26 -5.32 25.07
N ILE A 123 40.21 -4.68 23.91
CA ILE A 123 41.40 -4.37 23.11
C ILE A 123 41.92 -3.00 23.59
N PRO A 124 43.18 -2.89 24.07
CA PRO A 124 43.78 -1.60 24.41
C PRO A 124 43.88 -0.71 23.16
N HIS A 125 43.67 0.59 23.32
CA HIS A 125 43.55 1.55 22.21
C HIS A 125 44.68 1.41 21.17
N HIS A 126 45.94 1.39 21.62
CA HIS A 126 47.13 1.28 20.76
C HIS A 126 47.18 0.00 19.91
N PHE A 127 46.47 -1.07 20.31
CA PHE A 127 46.40 -2.32 19.54
C PHE A 127 45.19 -2.40 18.59
N ARG A 128 44.16 -1.55 18.74
CA ARG A 128 42.93 -1.64 17.92
C ARG A 128 43.21 -1.56 16.43
N ALA A 129 44.06 -0.61 16.01
CA ALA A 129 44.48 -0.42 14.63
C ALA A 129 44.90 -1.74 13.95
N ILE A 130 45.68 -2.56 14.66
CA ILE A 130 46.27 -3.80 14.17
C ILE A 130 45.29 -4.97 14.38
N VAL A 131 44.73 -5.11 15.58
CA VAL A 131 43.84 -6.23 15.95
C VAL A 131 42.54 -6.20 15.14
N TRP A 132 41.99 -5.04 14.81
CA TRP A 132 40.81 -4.93 13.95
C TRP A 132 41.12 -5.38 12.51
N GLN A 133 42.23 -4.94 11.92
CA GLN A 133 42.69 -5.42 10.61
C GLN A 133 42.97 -6.93 10.59
N LEU A 134 43.58 -7.45 11.66
CA LEU A 134 43.86 -8.87 11.83
C LEU A 134 42.57 -9.69 11.95
N LEU A 135 41.61 -9.27 12.78
CA LEU A 135 40.32 -9.94 12.98
C LEU A 135 39.59 -10.15 11.65
N CYS A 136 39.44 -9.10 10.85
CA CYS A 136 38.73 -9.14 9.57
C CYS A 136 39.61 -9.49 8.34
N ASN A 137 40.90 -9.80 8.52
CA ASN A 137 41.86 -10.10 7.43
C ASN A 137 42.00 -8.99 6.37
N ALA A 138 42.01 -7.72 6.77
CA ALA A 138 42.07 -6.58 5.86
C ALA A 138 43.49 -6.15 5.43
N GLN A 139 44.56 -6.76 5.97
CA GLN A 139 45.94 -6.27 5.83
C GLN A 139 46.47 -6.24 4.38
N ASN A 140 46.06 -7.20 3.54
CA ASN A 140 46.62 -7.41 2.20
C ASN A 140 45.51 -7.61 1.15
N LEU A 141 44.57 -6.67 1.06
CA LEU A 141 43.48 -6.73 0.07
C LEU A 141 43.92 -6.09 -1.27
N PRO A 142 43.77 -6.74 -2.44
CA PRO A 142 44.08 -6.16 -3.76
C PRO A 142 43.27 -4.91 -4.13
N ILE A 143 42.25 -4.56 -3.35
CA ILE A 143 41.47 -3.33 -3.51
C ILE A 143 42.19 -2.10 -2.90
N LYS A 144 43.20 -2.31 -2.03
CA LYS A 144 44.02 -1.24 -1.46
C LYS A 144 44.75 -0.47 -2.55
N ASP A 145 45.40 -1.20 -3.46
CA ASP A 145 46.14 -0.63 -4.60
C ASP A 145 45.23 0.23 -5.52
N GLN A 146 43.94 -0.15 -5.61
CA GLN A 146 42.92 0.54 -6.40
C GLN A 146 42.36 1.80 -5.71
N TYR A 147 42.61 2.01 -4.41
CA TYR A 147 42.06 3.14 -3.65
C TYR A 147 42.42 4.48 -4.28
N SER A 148 43.70 4.65 -4.65
CA SER A 148 44.19 5.85 -5.32
C SER A 148 43.56 6.10 -6.71
N GLU A 149 42.96 5.09 -7.33
CA GLU A 149 42.22 5.23 -8.60
C GLU A 149 40.76 5.59 -8.36
N LEU A 150 40.11 4.94 -7.38
CA LEU A 150 38.74 5.21 -6.96
C LEU A 150 38.54 6.68 -6.53
N LEU A 151 39.52 7.29 -5.86
CA LEU A 151 39.45 8.71 -5.48
C LEU A 151 39.45 9.68 -6.68
N LYS A 152 40.04 9.28 -7.81
CA LYS A 152 40.09 10.09 -9.05
C LYS A 152 38.79 10.05 -9.85
N MET A 153 37.94 9.05 -9.61
CA MET A 153 36.62 8.91 -10.23
C MET A 153 35.59 9.84 -9.55
N THR A 154 34.43 10.08 -10.18
CA THR A 154 33.32 10.85 -9.59
C THR A 154 32.24 9.90 -9.08
N SER A 155 31.75 10.10 -7.84
CA SER A 155 30.63 9.33 -7.28
C SER A 155 29.30 10.08 -7.39
N PRO A 156 28.17 9.42 -7.72
CA PRO A 156 26.85 10.04 -7.63
C PRO A 156 26.45 10.38 -6.19
N CYS A 157 27.09 9.78 -5.19
CA CYS A 157 26.74 9.93 -3.77
C CYS A 157 27.38 11.15 -3.10
N GLU A 158 28.32 11.86 -3.73
CA GLU A 158 29.16 12.88 -3.07
C GLU A 158 28.36 13.97 -2.33
N LYS A 159 27.20 14.38 -2.86
CA LYS A 159 26.31 15.37 -2.21
C LYS A 159 25.67 14.84 -0.92
N LEU A 160 25.34 13.55 -0.87
CA LEU A 160 24.79 12.90 0.33
C LEU A 160 25.89 12.68 1.37
N ILE A 161 27.06 12.23 0.92
CA ILE A 161 28.24 12.01 1.77
C ILE A 161 28.63 13.33 2.48
N ARG A 162 28.81 14.43 1.74
CA ARG A 162 29.21 15.73 2.34
C ARG A 162 28.20 16.27 3.36
N ARG A 163 26.90 16.08 3.12
CA ARG A 163 25.83 16.47 4.07
C ARG A 163 25.92 15.69 5.38
N ASP A 164 26.27 14.41 5.31
CA ASP A 164 26.28 13.53 6.48
C ASP A 164 27.60 13.60 7.27
N ILE A 165 28.71 13.97 6.64
CA ILE A 165 29.99 14.24 7.31
C ILE A 165 29.89 15.37 8.32
N ALA A 166 29.23 16.49 7.97
CA ALA A 166 29.03 17.63 8.87
C ALA A 166 28.21 17.32 10.15
N ARG A 167 27.63 16.12 10.24
CA ARG A 167 26.92 15.59 11.43
C ARG A 167 27.52 14.30 11.99
N THR A 168 28.70 13.88 11.52
CA THR A 168 29.40 12.67 11.96
C THR A 168 30.48 13.05 12.97
N TYR A 169 30.25 12.74 14.25
CA TYR A 169 31.11 13.13 15.40
C TYR A 169 31.47 14.64 15.46
N PRO A 170 30.49 15.57 15.40
CA PRO A 170 30.77 17.01 15.29
C PRO A 170 31.53 17.60 16.49
N GLU A 171 31.40 17.01 17.68
CA GLU A 171 32.12 17.46 18.90
C GLU A 171 33.52 16.83 19.05
N HIS A 172 33.95 15.97 18.14
CA HIS A 172 35.23 15.25 18.25
C HIS A 172 36.36 16.04 17.57
N GLU A 173 37.48 16.26 18.28
CA GLU A 173 38.62 17.09 17.83
C GLU A 173 39.07 16.85 16.38
N PHE A 174 39.11 15.59 15.94
CA PHE A 174 39.54 15.23 14.58
C PHE A 174 38.52 15.57 13.46
N PHE A 175 37.25 15.80 13.80
CA PHE A 175 36.15 16.05 12.84
C PHE A 175 35.42 17.38 13.03
N LYS A 176 35.59 18.08 14.17
CA LYS A 176 34.84 19.30 14.53
C LYS A 176 35.06 20.46 13.56
N GLU A 177 36.26 20.61 13.04
CA GLU A 177 36.62 21.73 12.17
C GLU A 177 36.10 21.48 10.74
N LYS A 178 35.43 22.48 10.18
CA LYS A 178 34.85 22.41 8.84
C LYS A 178 35.97 22.28 7.80
N ASP A 179 35.82 21.32 6.88
CA ASP A 179 36.83 20.98 5.86
C ASP A 179 38.19 20.55 6.46
N SER A 180 38.19 20.04 7.70
CA SER A 180 39.36 19.45 8.36
C SER A 180 39.80 18.14 7.71
N LEU A 181 41.06 17.74 7.96
CA LEU A 181 41.63 16.48 7.49
C LEU A 181 40.73 15.28 7.80
N GLY A 182 40.15 15.19 9.01
CA GLY A 182 39.22 14.10 9.36
C GLY A 182 37.95 14.09 8.50
N GLN A 183 37.38 15.26 8.19
CA GLN A 183 36.25 15.37 7.27
C GLN A 183 36.63 14.99 5.83
N GLU A 184 37.84 15.33 5.38
CA GLU A 184 38.35 14.99 4.05
C GLU A 184 38.60 13.48 3.88
N VAL A 185 39.35 12.85 4.79
CA VAL A 185 39.62 11.40 4.70
C VAL A 185 38.36 10.56 4.89
N LEU A 186 37.39 11.03 5.69
CA LEU A 186 36.05 10.44 5.77
C LEU A 186 35.26 10.58 4.47
N PHE A 187 35.35 11.73 3.79
CA PHE A 187 34.77 11.91 2.45
C PHE A 187 35.39 10.94 1.45
N ASN A 188 36.71 10.81 1.44
CA ASN A 188 37.45 9.94 0.52
C ASN A 188 37.06 8.46 0.70
N VAL A 189 37.08 7.92 1.92
CA VAL A 189 36.73 6.51 2.16
C VAL A 189 35.27 6.22 1.79
N MET A 190 34.32 7.09 2.17
CA MET A 190 32.92 6.91 1.80
C MET A 190 32.69 7.06 0.29
N LYS A 191 33.40 7.98 -0.38
CA LYS A 191 33.37 8.16 -1.83
C LYS A 191 33.88 6.90 -2.54
N ALA A 192 35.06 6.42 -2.17
CA ALA A 192 35.67 5.22 -2.75
C ALA A 192 34.76 4.00 -2.57
N TYR A 193 34.24 3.77 -1.36
CA TYR A 193 33.33 2.65 -1.12
C TYR A 193 32.06 2.72 -1.99
N SER A 194 31.46 3.91 -2.13
CA SER A 194 30.26 4.09 -2.98
C SER A 194 30.48 3.84 -4.49
N LEU A 195 31.75 3.70 -4.92
CA LEU A 195 32.13 3.31 -6.28
C LEU A 195 32.41 1.81 -6.41
N VAL A 196 32.90 1.18 -5.33
CA VAL A 196 33.13 -0.27 -5.20
C VAL A 196 31.81 -1.03 -5.19
N ASP A 197 30.88 -0.64 -4.32
CA ASP A 197 29.55 -1.25 -4.24
C ASP A 197 28.48 -0.25 -4.73
N ARG A 198 28.08 -0.40 -5.99
CA ARG A 198 27.05 0.45 -6.60
C ARG A 198 25.61 0.01 -6.30
N GLU A 199 25.40 -1.17 -5.67
CA GLU A 199 24.07 -1.60 -5.22
C GLU A 199 23.71 -0.91 -3.89
N VAL A 200 24.68 -0.79 -2.99
CA VAL A 200 24.54 -0.07 -1.71
C VAL A 200 24.85 1.43 -1.87
N GLY A 201 25.90 1.78 -2.63
CA GLY A 201 26.35 3.16 -2.80
C GLY A 201 26.78 3.80 -1.48
N TYR A 202 26.10 4.87 -1.08
CA TYR A 202 26.22 5.47 0.25
C TYR A 202 24.92 5.27 1.02
N CYS A 203 25.00 4.64 2.19
CA CYS A 203 23.85 4.46 3.09
C CYS A 203 24.03 5.25 4.40
N GLN A 204 22.97 5.93 4.84
CA GLN A 204 23.02 6.82 6.00
C GLN A 204 23.43 6.06 7.28
N GLY A 205 24.36 6.63 8.05
CA GLY A 205 24.90 6.03 9.27
C GLY A 205 26.22 5.27 9.08
N SER A 206 26.51 4.76 7.88
CA SER A 206 27.79 4.09 7.58
C SER A 206 29.02 4.99 7.81
N ALA A 207 28.87 6.31 7.63
CA ALA A 207 29.91 7.30 7.94
C ALA A 207 30.37 7.27 9.42
N PHE A 208 29.52 6.89 10.38
CA PHE A 208 29.92 6.77 11.78
C PHE A 208 30.84 5.56 12.00
N ILE A 209 30.64 4.47 11.26
CA ILE A 209 31.51 3.29 11.29
C ILE A 209 32.89 3.67 10.72
N VAL A 210 32.93 4.31 9.55
CA VAL A 210 34.18 4.74 8.93
C VAL A 210 34.89 5.82 9.76
N GLY A 211 34.15 6.76 10.36
CA GLY A 211 34.71 7.73 11.29
C GLY A 211 35.37 7.08 12.51
N LEU A 212 34.78 6.02 13.08
CA LEU A 212 35.41 5.23 14.15
C LEU A 212 36.70 4.55 13.67
N LEU A 213 36.70 3.96 12.46
CA LEU A 213 37.90 3.32 11.90
C LEU A 213 39.03 4.36 11.74
N LEU A 214 38.73 5.53 11.21
CA LEU A 214 39.67 6.64 11.01
C LEU A 214 40.19 7.24 12.33
N MET A 215 39.47 7.12 13.45
CA MET A 215 39.99 7.45 14.78
C MET A 215 41.05 6.45 15.28
N GLN A 216 41.19 5.26 14.66
CA GLN A 216 42.09 4.20 15.11
C GLN A 216 43.17 3.82 14.09
N MET A 217 42.97 4.03 12.78
CA MET A 217 43.92 3.63 11.73
C MET A 217 43.89 4.60 10.53
N PRO A 218 44.93 4.60 9.66
CA PRO A 218 44.97 5.49 8.50
C PRO A 218 43.91 5.16 7.43
N GLU A 219 43.78 6.06 6.46
CA GLU A 219 42.71 6.10 5.47
C GLU A 219 42.57 4.82 4.63
N GLU A 220 43.69 4.28 4.13
CA GLU A 220 43.66 3.08 3.28
C GLU A 220 43.32 1.81 4.07
N GLU A 221 43.85 1.68 5.30
CA GLU A 221 43.49 0.61 6.23
C GLU A 221 42.00 0.70 6.64
N ALA A 222 41.50 1.90 6.92
CA ALA A 222 40.10 2.13 7.27
C ALA A 222 39.17 1.75 6.10
N PHE A 223 39.53 2.09 4.86
CA PHE A 223 38.84 1.63 3.66
C PHE A 223 38.86 0.10 3.53
N CYS A 224 40.02 -0.54 3.71
CA CYS A 224 40.16 -2.00 3.61
C CYS A 224 39.32 -2.74 4.68
N VAL A 225 39.34 -2.26 5.92
CA VAL A 225 38.51 -2.79 7.02
C VAL A 225 37.02 -2.56 6.74
N PHE A 226 36.63 -1.38 6.22
CA PHE A 226 35.23 -1.11 5.91
C PHE A 226 34.71 -1.98 4.76
N VAL A 227 35.48 -2.17 3.68
CA VAL A 227 35.17 -3.13 2.61
C VAL A 227 34.97 -4.54 3.20
N LYS A 228 35.84 -4.96 4.14
CA LYS A 228 35.72 -6.26 4.79
C LYS A 228 34.51 -6.40 5.71
N LEU A 229 34.14 -5.36 6.44
CA LEU A 229 32.92 -5.31 7.25
C LEU A 229 31.66 -5.43 6.38
N MET A 230 31.65 -4.78 5.22
CA MET A 230 30.53 -4.87 4.28
C MET A 230 30.42 -6.29 3.69
N GLN A 231 31.54 -6.91 3.28
CA GLN A 231 31.57 -8.26 2.72
C GLN A 231 31.24 -9.36 3.74
N ASP A 232 31.98 -9.43 4.84
CA ASP A 232 32.04 -10.63 5.69
C ASP A 232 31.13 -10.54 6.94
N TYR A 233 30.68 -9.34 7.33
CA TYR A 233 29.96 -9.09 8.60
C TYR A 233 28.46 -8.74 8.40
N ARG A 234 27.87 -9.07 7.25
CA ARG A 234 26.46 -8.80 6.85
C ARG A 234 26.05 -7.32 6.73
N LEU A 235 26.95 -6.36 7.00
CA LEU A 235 26.59 -4.93 6.96
C LEU A 235 26.08 -4.48 5.58
N ARG A 236 26.67 -5.01 4.49
CA ARG A 236 26.19 -4.77 3.12
C ARG A 236 24.70 -5.03 2.97
N GLU A 237 24.23 -6.17 3.46
CA GLU A 237 22.85 -6.61 3.29
C GLU A 237 21.89 -5.79 4.17
N LEU A 238 22.34 -5.36 5.37
CA LEU A 238 21.62 -4.38 6.21
C LEU A 238 21.46 -3.02 5.52
N PHE A 239 22.49 -2.57 4.78
CA PHE A 239 22.52 -1.26 4.12
C PHE A 239 21.89 -1.22 2.72
N LYS A 240 21.46 -2.36 2.16
CA LYS A 240 20.80 -2.41 0.83
C LYS A 240 19.56 -1.52 0.77
N PRO A 241 19.26 -0.89 -0.40
CA PRO A 241 18.08 -0.02 -0.54
C PRO A 241 16.72 -0.66 -0.21
N SER A 242 16.60 -1.99 -0.24
CA SER A 242 15.39 -2.71 0.15
C SER A 242 15.17 -2.84 1.65
N MET A 243 16.19 -2.60 2.48
CA MET A 243 16.18 -2.77 3.94
C MET A 243 15.70 -4.16 4.43
N ALA A 244 15.73 -5.18 3.55
CA ALA A 244 15.14 -6.48 3.83
C ALA A 244 15.82 -7.21 5.01
N GLU A 245 17.14 -7.17 5.08
CA GLU A 245 17.96 -7.73 6.16
C GLU A 245 17.75 -6.98 7.48
N LEU A 246 17.55 -5.64 7.41
CA LEU A 246 17.23 -4.84 8.58
C LEU A 246 15.84 -5.23 9.14
N GLY A 247 14.84 -5.39 8.27
CA GLY A 247 13.52 -5.89 8.64
C GLY A 247 13.56 -7.30 9.24
N LEU A 248 14.40 -8.19 8.71
CA LEU A 248 14.68 -9.49 9.32
C LEU A 248 15.25 -9.34 10.74
N CYS A 249 16.22 -8.44 10.93
CA CYS A 249 16.81 -8.20 12.24
C CYS A 249 15.78 -7.63 13.23
N MET A 250 14.86 -6.76 12.79
CA MET A 250 13.75 -6.30 13.64
C MET A 250 12.84 -7.46 14.06
N TYR A 251 12.41 -8.31 13.12
CA TYR A 251 11.57 -9.49 13.42
C TYR A 251 12.26 -10.49 14.35
N GLN A 252 13.55 -10.75 14.12
CA GLN A 252 14.37 -11.62 14.99
C GLN A 252 14.53 -11.02 16.40
N PHE A 253 14.76 -9.71 16.51
CA PHE A 253 14.93 -9.03 17.79
C PHE A 253 13.60 -8.95 18.55
N GLU A 254 12.49 -8.65 17.89
CA GLU A 254 11.14 -8.68 18.48
C GLU A 254 10.78 -10.08 19.00
N SER A 255 11.15 -11.14 18.25
CA SER A 255 11.00 -12.53 18.68
C SER A 255 11.87 -12.90 19.91
N MET A 256 12.98 -12.18 20.16
CA MET A 256 13.77 -12.32 21.39
C MET A 256 13.15 -11.54 22.56
N ILE A 257 12.58 -10.37 22.31
CA ILE A 257 11.86 -9.58 23.32
C ILE A 257 10.61 -10.36 23.77
N GLN A 258 9.83 -10.93 22.85
CA GLN A 258 8.67 -11.77 23.18
C GLN A 258 9.03 -12.98 24.07
N GLU A 259 10.19 -13.61 23.87
CA GLU A 259 10.63 -14.79 24.62
C GLU A 259 11.26 -14.47 25.98
N GLN A 260 11.98 -13.35 26.11
CA GLN A 260 12.81 -13.03 27.28
C GLN A 260 12.31 -11.81 28.08
N LEU A 261 11.40 -11.02 27.52
CA LEU A 261 10.79 -9.81 28.10
C LEU A 261 9.28 -9.73 27.74
N PRO A 262 8.48 -10.77 28.01
CA PRO A 262 7.10 -10.88 27.50
C PRO A 262 6.17 -9.73 27.94
N GLU A 263 6.32 -9.24 29.18
CA GLU A 263 5.57 -8.09 29.71
C GLU A 263 5.85 -6.82 28.91
N LEU A 264 7.12 -6.57 28.60
CA LEU A 264 7.56 -5.42 27.81
C LEU A 264 7.10 -5.54 26.35
N HIS A 265 7.09 -6.75 25.78
CA HIS A 265 6.55 -7.01 24.45
C HIS A 265 5.04 -6.72 24.37
N ILE A 266 4.27 -7.16 25.37
CA ILE A 266 2.83 -6.87 25.46
C ILE A 266 2.59 -5.36 25.59
N HIS A 267 3.38 -4.66 26.39
CA HIS A 267 3.31 -3.20 26.51
C HIS A 267 3.66 -2.48 25.19
N PHE A 268 4.75 -2.88 24.53
CA PHE A 268 5.13 -2.32 23.22
C PHE A 268 4.01 -2.54 22.18
N GLN A 269 3.37 -3.70 22.16
CA GLN A 269 2.20 -3.96 21.29
C GLN A 269 1.00 -3.08 21.66
N ALA A 270 0.68 -2.92 22.96
CA ALA A 270 -0.42 -2.07 23.41
C ALA A 270 -0.21 -0.58 23.07
N GLN A 271 1.04 -0.12 23.05
CA GLN A 271 1.43 1.26 22.68
C GLN A 271 1.70 1.43 21.17
N SER A 272 1.55 0.38 20.34
CA SER A 272 1.95 0.35 18.93
C SER A 272 3.42 0.78 18.69
N PHE A 273 4.29 0.52 19.67
CA PHE A 273 5.69 0.93 19.68
C PHE A 273 6.58 -0.15 19.01
N HIS A 274 6.73 -0.04 17.70
CA HIS A 274 7.43 -1.05 16.90
C HIS A 274 8.95 -1.01 17.08
N THR A 275 9.57 -2.20 17.08
CA THR A 275 11.03 -2.43 17.21
C THR A 275 11.88 -1.53 16.30
N SER A 276 11.40 -1.26 15.08
CA SER A 276 12.07 -0.39 14.10
C SER A 276 12.16 1.08 14.50
N MET A 277 11.32 1.58 15.41
CA MET A 277 11.30 2.99 15.83
C MET A 277 12.55 3.39 16.62
N TYR A 278 13.14 2.45 17.37
CA TYR A 278 14.30 2.71 18.24
C TYR A 278 15.53 1.86 17.88
N ALA A 279 15.36 0.61 17.44
CA ALA A 279 16.49 -0.30 17.22
C ALA A 279 17.18 -0.14 15.85
N SER A 280 16.57 0.56 14.88
CA SER A 280 17.14 0.66 13.52
C SER A 280 18.54 1.27 13.51
N SER A 281 18.81 2.30 14.33
CA SER A 281 20.14 2.90 14.48
C SER A 281 21.14 1.95 15.13
N TRP A 282 20.69 1.10 16.05
CA TRP A 282 21.54 0.13 16.77
C TRP A 282 22.15 -0.89 15.81
N PHE A 283 21.33 -1.43 14.90
CA PHE A 283 21.79 -2.39 13.88
C PHE A 283 22.56 -1.71 12.74
N LEU A 284 22.10 -0.57 12.23
CA LEU A 284 22.78 0.12 11.12
C LEU A 284 24.11 0.79 11.53
N THR A 285 24.30 1.15 12.80
CA THR A 285 25.50 1.89 13.24
C THR A 285 26.27 1.22 14.36
N ILE A 286 25.90 0.00 14.77
CA ILE A 286 26.54 -0.75 15.87
C ILE A 286 26.60 0.14 17.14
N PHE A 287 25.46 0.78 17.42
CA PHE A 287 25.23 1.78 18.48
C PHE A 287 26.07 3.08 18.41
N LEU A 288 26.91 3.31 17.40
CA LEU A 288 27.80 4.49 17.31
C LEU A 288 27.06 5.84 17.21
N THR A 289 25.79 5.84 16.82
CA THR A 289 24.91 7.03 16.83
C THR A 289 24.04 7.15 18.08
N SER A 290 24.13 6.21 19.02
CA SER A 290 23.18 6.06 20.13
C SER A 290 23.82 6.04 21.51
N PHE A 291 25.06 5.53 21.66
CA PHE A 291 25.75 5.43 22.95
C PHE A 291 27.09 6.21 22.95
N PRO A 292 27.62 6.59 24.14
CA PRO A 292 28.92 7.25 24.26
C PRO A 292 30.03 6.49 23.53
N LEU A 293 30.93 7.23 22.86
CA LEU A 293 31.97 6.66 22.01
C LEU A 293 32.84 5.58 22.68
N PRO A 294 33.26 5.67 23.97
CA PRO A 294 33.99 4.60 24.64
C PRO A 294 33.19 3.29 24.74
N VAL A 295 31.87 3.39 24.94
CA VAL A 295 30.97 2.23 25.05
C VAL A 295 30.72 1.62 23.67
N ALA A 296 30.39 2.44 22.68
CA ALA A 296 30.19 1.99 21.31
C ALA A 296 31.47 1.35 20.72
N THR A 297 32.65 1.90 20.99
CA THR A 297 33.95 1.31 20.59
C THR A 297 34.16 -0.07 21.19
N ARG A 298 33.76 -0.29 22.46
CA ARG A 298 33.91 -1.58 23.14
C ARG A 298 32.89 -2.63 22.68
N ILE A 299 31.71 -2.20 22.23
CA ILE A 299 30.77 -3.07 21.50
C ILE A 299 31.34 -3.40 20.11
N PHE A 300 31.97 -2.43 19.44
CA PHE A 300 32.60 -2.61 18.13
C PHE A 300 33.78 -3.58 18.15
N ASP A 301 34.65 -3.53 19.18
CA ASP A 301 35.71 -4.54 19.42
C ASP A 301 35.14 -5.97 19.36
N ILE A 302 34.01 -6.19 20.02
CA ILE A 302 33.34 -7.51 20.09
C ILE A 302 32.66 -7.85 18.77
N PHE A 303 32.00 -6.88 18.12
CA PHE A 303 31.42 -7.05 16.79
C PHE A 303 32.47 -7.48 15.76
N MET A 304 33.69 -6.93 15.82
CA MET A 304 34.81 -7.35 14.96
C MET A 304 35.24 -8.82 15.16
N CYS A 305 34.84 -9.48 16.26
CA CYS A 305 35.22 -10.86 16.58
C CYS A 305 34.04 -11.86 16.58
N GLU A 306 32.81 -11.40 16.83
CA GLU A 306 31.60 -12.23 16.98
C GLU A 306 30.46 -11.85 16.02
N GLY A 307 30.64 -10.78 15.23
CA GLY A 307 29.65 -10.31 14.26
C GLY A 307 28.37 -9.79 14.91
N LEU A 308 27.27 -9.82 14.14
CA LEU A 308 25.99 -9.19 14.51
C LEU A 308 25.32 -9.79 15.77
N GLU A 309 25.76 -10.95 16.28
CA GLU A 309 25.23 -11.54 17.52
C GLU A 309 25.32 -10.56 18.71
N ILE A 310 26.41 -9.78 18.82
CA ILE A 310 26.56 -8.83 19.93
C ILE A 310 25.51 -7.71 19.90
N VAL A 311 25.00 -7.35 18.71
CA VAL A 311 23.99 -6.28 18.58
C VAL A 311 22.65 -6.73 19.17
N PHE A 312 22.21 -7.95 18.88
CA PHE A 312 21.02 -8.53 19.52
C PHE A 312 21.19 -8.67 21.04
N ARG A 313 22.39 -9.07 21.50
CA ARG A 313 22.71 -9.22 22.92
C ARG A 313 22.68 -7.90 23.67
N VAL A 314 23.36 -6.87 23.17
CA VAL A 314 23.40 -5.54 23.78
C VAL A 314 22.03 -4.88 23.72
N GLY A 315 21.32 -4.99 22.59
CA GLY A 315 19.96 -4.47 22.45
C GLY A 315 19.01 -5.04 23.52
N LEU A 316 19.05 -6.37 23.74
CA LEU A 316 18.20 -7.00 24.76
C LEU A 316 18.67 -6.68 26.19
N ALA A 317 19.98 -6.57 26.43
CA ALA A 317 20.53 -6.17 27.72
C ALA A 317 20.11 -4.76 28.13
N ILE A 318 20.09 -3.82 27.18
CA ILE A 318 19.62 -2.44 27.38
C ILE A 318 18.14 -2.40 27.73
N LEU A 319 17.32 -3.25 27.11
CA LEU A 319 15.90 -3.42 27.46
C LEU A 319 15.73 -4.06 28.85
N GLN A 320 16.48 -5.12 29.17
CA GLN A 320 16.49 -5.77 30.49
C GLN A 320 16.86 -4.78 31.61
N MET A 321 17.87 -3.94 31.38
CA MET A 321 18.32 -2.92 32.34
C MET A 321 17.30 -1.80 32.59
N ASN A 322 16.30 -1.63 31.71
CA ASN A 322 15.36 -0.51 31.74
C ASN A 322 13.87 -0.94 31.74
N GLN A 323 13.56 -2.24 31.82
CA GLN A 323 12.20 -2.78 31.73
C GLN A 323 11.23 -2.10 32.71
N ALA A 324 11.66 -1.87 33.95
CA ALA A 324 10.83 -1.29 35.02
C ALA A 324 10.39 0.16 34.71
N GLU A 325 11.20 0.94 34.01
CA GLU A 325 10.84 2.31 33.59
C GLU A 325 10.05 2.28 32.28
N LEU A 326 10.51 1.51 31.28
CA LEU A 326 9.88 1.44 29.97
C LEU A 326 8.41 0.97 30.01
N ILE A 327 8.05 0.08 30.95
CA ILE A 327 6.67 -0.41 31.10
C ILE A 327 5.71 0.64 31.70
N GLN A 328 6.23 1.74 32.26
CA GLN A 328 5.43 2.85 32.80
C GLN A 328 5.20 3.99 31.78
N LEU A 329 5.92 3.97 30.65
CA LEU A 329 5.94 5.04 29.65
C LEU A 329 5.02 4.74 28.46
N ASP A 330 4.45 5.79 27.85
CA ASP A 330 3.73 5.66 26.59
C ASP A 330 4.68 5.66 25.37
N MET A 331 4.12 5.59 24.16
CA MET A 331 4.87 5.55 22.90
C MET A 331 5.90 6.70 22.78
N GLU A 332 5.52 7.93 23.14
CA GLU A 332 6.44 9.07 23.07
C GLU A 332 7.45 9.05 24.22
N GLY A 333 7.00 8.77 25.44
CA GLY A 333 7.86 8.66 26.62
C GLY A 333 8.96 7.63 26.43
N MET A 334 8.65 6.44 25.90
CA MET A 334 9.64 5.41 25.56
C MET A 334 10.64 5.92 24.53
N LEU A 335 10.19 6.56 23.44
CA LEU A 335 11.08 7.09 22.40
C LEU A 335 12.04 8.15 22.95
N GLN A 336 11.54 9.08 23.78
CA GLN A 336 12.39 10.07 24.46
C GLN A 336 13.37 9.41 25.45
N TYR A 337 12.95 8.35 26.15
CA TYR A 337 13.78 7.61 27.10
C TYR A 337 14.95 6.88 26.41
N PHE A 338 14.72 6.24 25.25
CA PHE A 338 15.78 5.65 24.42
C PHE A 338 16.77 6.68 23.88
N GLN A 339 16.29 7.87 23.49
CA GLN A 339 17.13 8.91 22.91
C GLN A 339 17.90 9.75 23.94
N LYS A 340 17.36 9.92 25.15
CA LYS A 340 17.91 10.86 26.16
C LYS A 340 18.39 10.18 27.43
N VAL A 341 17.63 9.24 28.01
CA VAL A 341 17.94 8.71 29.35
C VAL A 341 18.95 7.57 29.28
N ILE A 342 18.70 6.58 28.42
CA ILE A 342 19.57 5.39 28.30
C ILE A 342 21.02 5.75 27.97
N PRO A 343 21.36 6.67 27.04
CA PRO A 343 22.76 6.97 26.72
C PRO A 343 23.56 7.47 27.93
N HIS A 344 22.99 8.38 28.73
CA HIS A 344 23.66 8.93 29.93
C HIS A 344 23.87 7.90 31.05
N GLN A 345 23.04 6.85 31.14
CA GLN A 345 23.31 5.74 32.08
C GLN A 345 24.64 5.03 31.77
N LEU A 346 25.09 5.08 30.50
CA LEU A 346 26.28 4.37 30.01
C LEU A 346 27.57 5.20 30.12
N ASP A 347 27.48 6.48 30.51
CA ASP A 347 28.65 7.31 30.84
C ASP A 347 29.50 6.71 31.97
N SER A 348 28.87 5.88 32.82
CA SER A 348 29.54 5.08 33.86
C SER A 348 30.45 3.96 33.34
N GLY A 349 30.39 3.63 32.04
CA GLY A 349 31.31 2.71 31.36
C GLY A 349 30.65 1.48 30.73
N PRO A 350 31.38 0.76 29.88
CA PRO A 350 30.87 -0.34 29.04
C PRO A 350 30.59 -1.64 29.80
N ASP A 351 31.33 -1.89 30.89
CA ASP A 351 31.47 -3.25 31.44
C ASP A 351 30.14 -3.80 31.98
N LYS A 352 29.30 -2.96 32.57
CA LYS A 352 27.96 -3.34 33.05
C LYS A 352 27.07 -3.84 31.91
N VAL A 353 27.06 -3.15 30.77
CA VAL A 353 26.27 -3.53 29.59
C VAL A 353 26.81 -4.81 28.96
N ILE A 354 28.14 -4.92 28.81
CA ILE A 354 28.78 -6.12 28.25
C ILE A 354 28.54 -7.35 29.15
N GLN A 355 28.58 -7.18 30.48
CA GLN A 355 28.31 -8.25 31.44
C GLN A 355 26.85 -8.75 31.35
N VAL A 356 25.87 -7.87 31.17
CA VAL A 356 24.46 -8.27 30.98
C VAL A 356 24.24 -8.86 29.58
N ALA A 357 24.88 -8.32 28.54
CA ALA A 357 24.80 -8.83 27.16
C ALA A 357 25.30 -10.29 27.01
N TYR A 358 26.22 -10.75 27.87
CA TYR A 358 26.61 -12.17 27.93
C TYR A 358 25.75 -13.04 28.85
N GLN A 359 24.85 -12.46 29.64
CA GLN A 359 23.78 -13.19 30.36
C GLN A 359 22.54 -13.43 29.47
N VAL A 360 22.31 -12.57 28.47
CA VAL A 360 21.27 -12.75 27.44
C VAL A 360 21.42 -14.10 26.74
N LYS A 361 20.30 -14.82 26.57
CA LYS A 361 20.25 -16.08 25.84
C LYS A 361 20.11 -15.78 24.35
N TYR A 362 21.12 -16.13 23.56
CA TYR A 362 21.09 -16.09 22.10
C TYR A 362 21.17 -17.52 21.55
N ASN A 363 20.31 -17.85 20.60
CA ASN A 363 20.21 -19.20 20.03
C ASN A 363 20.29 -19.14 18.51
N ALA A 364 21.50 -19.29 17.97
CA ALA A 364 21.77 -19.23 16.53
C ALA A 364 20.93 -20.23 15.69
N LYS A 365 20.48 -21.36 16.26
CA LYS A 365 19.55 -22.27 15.57
C LYS A 365 18.14 -21.70 15.47
N LYS A 366 17.65 -21.02 16.53
CA LYS A 366 16.36 -20.30 16.52
C LYS A 366 16.40 -19.11 15.55
N MET A 367 17.49 -18.33 15.54
CA MET A 367 17.66 -17.20 14.60
C MET A 367 17.54 -17.67 13.15
N LYS A 368 18.21 -18.77 12.77
CA LYS A 368 18.10 -19.38 11.43
C LYS A 368 16.74 -20.04 11.13
N LYS A 369 15.89 -20.31 12.14
CA LYS A 369 14.47 -20.67 11.91
C LYS A 369 13.67 -19.41 11.60
N LEU A 370 13.77 -18.38 12.43
CA LEU A 370 13.10 -17.08 12.28
C LEU A 370 13.45 -16.41 10.95
N GLU A 371 14.69 -16.58 10.47
CA GLU A 371 15.15 -16.20 9.13
C GLU A 371 14.31 -16.80 8.02
N LYS A 372 14.12 -18.12 8.01
CA LYS A 372 13.29 -18.82 7.01
C LYS A 372 11.82 -18.45 7.15
N GLU A 373 11.33 -18.34 8.38
CA GLU A 373 9.95 -17.97 8.72
C GLU A 373 9.61 -16.58 8.19
N TYR A 374 10.47 -15.59 8.45
CA TYR A 374 10.37 -14.23 7.90
C TYR A 374 10.48 -14.21 6.37
N THR A 375 11.38 -14.99 5.77
CA THR A 375 11.43 -15.12 4.30
C THR A 375 10.11 -15.64 3.74
N THR A 376 9.53 -16.71 4.30
CA THR A 376 8.23 -17.25 3.87
C THR A 376 7.10 -16.22 4.03
N ILE A 377 7.08 -15.48 5.14
CA ILE A 377 6.12 -14.38 5.36
C ILE A 377 6.27 -13.32 4.26
N LYS A 378 7.50 -12.86 3.96
CA LYS A 378 7.74 -11.82 2.96
C LYS A 378 7.53 -12.27 1.52
N THR A 379 7.77 -13.54 1.19
CA THR A 379 7.36 -14.12 -0.11
C THR A 379 5.84 -14.11 -0.25
N LYS A 380 5.11 -14.57 0.77
CA LYS A 380 3.63 -14.59 0.76
C LYS A 380 3.02 -13.18 0.71
N GLU A 381 3.56 -12.22 1.45
CA GLU A 381 3.18 -10.80 1.35
C GLU A 381 3.41 -10.25 -0.07
N MET A 382 4.51 -10.62 -0.73
CA MET A 382 4.81 -10.19 -2.11
C MET A 382 3.80 -10.78 -3.11
N GLU A 383 3.49 -12.07 -2.99
CA GLU A 383 2.47 -12.77 -3.80
C GLU A 383 1.09 -12.12 -3.62
N GLU A 384 0.67 -11.85 -2.37
CA GLU A 384 -0.57 -11.15 -2.06
C GLU A 384 -0.58 -9.72 -2.64
N GLN A 385 0.54 -8.99 -2.59
CA GLN A 385 0.65 -7.66 -3.21
C GLN A 385 0.63 -7.69 -4.75
N VAL A 386 1.09 -8.77 -5.38
CA VAL A 386 0.97 -8.97 -6.84
C VAL A 386 -0.49 -9.25 -7.21
N GLU A 387 -1.17 -10.16 -6.50
CA GLU A 387 -2.57 -10.47 -6.78
C GLU A 387 -3.49 -9.29 -6.46
N ILE A 388 -3.25 -8.53 -5.38
CA ILE A 388 -3.96 -7.26 -5.10
C ILE A 388 -3.79 -6.24 -6.24
N LYS A 389 -2.61 -6.16 -6.87
CA LYS A 389 -2.39 -5.29 -8.04
C LYS A 389 -3.18 -5.78 -9.26
N ARG A 390 -3.16 -7.09 -9.55
CA ARG A 390 -3.95 -7.71 -10.62
C ARG A 390 -5.45 -7.45 -10.42
N LEU A 391 -5.99 -7.78 -9.25
CA LEU A 391 -7.40 -7.56 -8.91
C LEU A 391 -7.80 -6.08 -8.99
N ARG A 392 -6.90 -5.15 -8.63
CA ARG A 392 -7.14 -3.70 -8.82
C ARG A 392 -7.19 -3.30 -10.30
N THR A 393 -6.32 -3.85 -11.16
CA THR A 393 -6.40 -3.60 -12.61
C THR A 393 -7.65 -4.21 -13.23
N GLU A 394 -8.05 -5.40 -12.81
CA GLU A 394 -9.24 -6.09 -13.29
C GLU A 394 -10.53 -5.38 -12.86
N ASN A 395 -10.65 -4.98 -11.58
CA ASN A 395 -11.76 -4.16 -11.10
C ASN A 395 -11.87 -2.81 -11.85
N ARG A 396 -10.75 -2.20 -12.27
CA ARG A 396 -10.77 -0.98 -13.08
C ARG A 396 -11.37 -1.23 -14.47
N LEU A 397 -11.02 -2.33 -15.12
CA LEU A 397 -11.56 -2.71 -16.43
C LEU A 397 -13.05 -3.09 -16.33
N LEU A 398 -13.44 -3.82 -15.28
CA LEU A 398 -14.84 -4.18 -15.03
C LEU A 398 -15.71 -2.94 -14.81
N LYS A 399 -15.25 -1.96 -14.01
CA LYS A 399 -15.92 -0.66 -13.87
C LYS A 399 -16.08 0.06 -15.21
N GLN A 400 -15.00 0.18 -15.99
CA GLN A 400 -15.09 0.79 -17.33
C GLN A 400 -16.08 0.07 -18.26
N ARG A 401 -16.26 -1.25 -18.14
CA ARG A 401 -17.27 -1.99 -18.91
C ARG A 401 -18.70 -1.73 -18.40
N ILE A 402 -18.90 -1.61 -17.09
CA ILE A 402 -20.17 -1.18 -16.48
C ILE A 402 -20.52 0.24 -16.94
N ASP A 403 -19.62 1.21 -16.78
CA ASP A 403 -19.78 2.61 -17.23
C ASP A 403 -20.14 2.73 -18.73
N THR A 404 -19.75 1.74 -19.53
CA THR A 404 -20.05 1.66 -20.96
C THR A 404 -21.43 1.04 -21.20
N LEU A 405 -21.75 -0.07 -20.54
CA LEU A 405 -23.07 -0.73 -20.63
C LEU A 405 -24.20 0.15 -20.09
N GLU A 406 -23.95 0.95 -19.05
CA GLU A 406 -24.92 1.92 -18.52
C GLU A 406 -25.22 3.03 -19.54
N LYS A 407 -24.22 3.50 -20.29
CA LYS A 407 -24.41 4.48 -21.39
C LYS A 407 -25.12 3.86 -22.59
N GLU A 408 -24.78 2.62 -22.95
CA GLU A 408 -25.49 1.84 -23.98
C GLU A 408 -26.97 1.65 -23.59
N SER A 409 -27.24 1.34 -22.32
CA SER A 409 -28.59 1.14 -21.75
C SER A 409 -29.41 2.44 -21.71
N ALA A 410 -28.83 3.54 -21.23
CA ALA A 410 -29.48 4.86 -21.24
C ALA A 410 -29.84 5.28 -22.68
N SER A 411 -28.91 5.15 -23.63
CA SER A 411 -29.14 5.43 -25.04
C SER A 411 -30.23 4.54 -25.68
N LEU A 412 -30.41 3.31 -25.20
CA LEU A 412 -31.51 2.45 -25.61
C LEU A 412 -32.85 2.89 -25.00
N ALA A 413 -32.87 3.29 -23.73
CA ALA A 413 -34.04 3.83 -23.06
C ALA A 413 -34.52 5.13 -23.72
N ASP A 414 -33.62 6.09 -23.99
CA ASP A 414 -33.92 7.34 -24.69
C ASP A 414 -34.55 7.09 -26.07
N ARG A 415 -33.98 6.16 -26.84
CA ARG A 415 -34.53 5.77 -28.15
C ARG A 415 -35.90 5.10 -28.06
N LEU A 416 -36.16 4.30 -27.03
CA LEU A 416 -37.47 3.70 -26.79
C LEU A 416 -38.51 4.73 -26.35
N ILE A 417 -38.14 5.69 -25.49
CA ILE A 417 -39.00 6.80 -25.07
C ILE A 417 -39.33 7.69 -26.27
N GLN A 418 -38.32 8.14 -27.02
CA GLN A 418 -38.50 8.92 -28.24
C GLN A 418 -39.41 8.19 -29.24
N GLY A 419 -39.16 6.89 -29.46
CA GLY A 419 -39.98 6.04 -30.32
C GLY A 419 -41.38 5.72 -29.78
N GLN A 420 -41.70 6.00 -28.51
CA GLN A 420 -43.08 6.02 -28.01
C GLN A 420 -43.73 7.40 -28.17
N VAL A 421 -42.99 8.48 -27.88
CA VAL A 421 -43.45 9.87 -28.06
C VAL A 421 -43.85 10.13 -29.52
N THR A 422 -43.01 9.74 -30.49
CA THR A 422 -43.34 9.89 -31.92
C THR A 422 -44.60 9.10 -32.31
N ARG A 423 -44.76 7.86 -31.84
CA ARG A 423 -45.99 7.08 -32.11
C ARG A 423 -47.25 7.67 -31.43
N ALA A 424 -47.09 8.32 -30.28
CA ALA A 424 -48.20 9.02 -29.63
C ALA A 424 -48.59 10.28 -30.42
N GLN A 425 -47.62 11.04 -30.92
CA GLN A 425 -47.83 12.21 -31.80
C GLN A 425 -48.49 11.78 -33.12
N GLU A 426 -47.98 10.74 -33.79
CA GLU A 426 -48.59 10.17 -35.00
C GLU A 426 -50.03 9.71 -34.76
N ALA A 427 -50.35 9.12 -33.59
CA ALA A 427 -51.70 8.71 -33.24
C ALA A 427 -52.65 9.91 -32.98
N GLU A 428 -52.15 10.98 -32.36
CA GLU A 428 -52.89 12.22 -32.13
C GLU A 428 -53.19 12.95 -33.45
N GLU A 429 -52.20 13.10 -34.33
CA GLU A 429 -52.40 13.63 -35.69
C GLU A 429 -53.39 12.78 -36.49
N ASN A 430 -53.27 11.45 -36.42
CA ASN A 430 -54.18 10.54 -37.12
C ASN A 430 -55.63 10.65 -36.61
N TYR A 431 -55.83 10.92 -35.32
CA TYR A 431 -57.14 11.21 -34.74
C TYR A 431 -57.69 12.56 -35.21
N LEU A 432 -56.86 13.61 -35.23
CA LEU A 432 -57.19 14.94 -35.75
C LEU A 432 -57.65 14.86 -37.22
N VAL A 433 -56.86 14.24 -38.08
CA VAL A 433 -57.18 14.03 -39.51
C VAL A 433 -58.46 13.22 -39.69
N LYS A 434 -58.71 12.19 -38.86
CA LYS A 434 -59.98 11.44 -38.87
C LYS A 434 -61.18 12.31 -38.48
N ARG A 435 -61.02 13.20 -37.50
CA ARG A 435 -62.09 14.12 -37.07
C ARG A 435 -62.41 15.14 -38.17
N GLU A 436 -61.39 15.72 -38.79
CA GLU A 436 -61.55 16.66 -39.90
C GLU A 436 -62.17 15.99 -41.13
N LEU A 437 -61.72 14.78 -41.49
CA LEU A 437 -62.32 13.98 -42.55
C LEU A 437 -63.82 13.71 -42.29
N ALA A 438 -64.21 13.41 -41.04
CA ALA A 438 -65.61 13.22 -40.68
C ALA A 438 -66.42 14.51 -40.83
N THR A 439 -65.86 15.66 -40.43
CA THR A 439 -66.51 16.98 -40.61
C THR A 439 -66.66 17.35 -42.09
N VAL A 440 -65.64 17.11 -42.92
CA VAL A 440 -65.70 17.34 -44.38
C VAL A 440 -66.72 16.41 -45.05
N LYS A 441 -66.82 15.15 -44.61
CA LYS A 441 -67.87 14.23 -45.08
C LYS A 441 -69.27 14.72 -44.74
N GLN A 442 -69.52 15.13 -43.51
CA GLN A 442 -70.82 15.71 -43.11
C GLN A 442 -71.17 16.93 -43.97
N GLN A 443 -70.21 17.84 -44.19
CA GLN A 443 -70.43 19.02 -45.06
C GLN A 443 -70.71 18.63 -46.53
N SER A 444 -70.09 17.55 -47.03
CA SER A 444 -70.37 17.02 -48.37
C SER A 444 -71.75 16.37 -48.46
N GLU A 445 -72.18 15.66 -47.43
CA GLU A 445 -73.52 15.05 -47.32
C GLU A 445 -74.62 16.13 -47.21
N GLU A 446 -74.41 17.16 -46.39
CA GLU A 446 -75.30 18.33 -46.27
C GLU A 446 -75.38 19.11 -47.59
N ALA A 447 -74.26 19.36 -48.27
CA ALA A 447 -74.25 20.01 -49.57
C ALA A 447 -74.95 19.16 -50.66
N SER A 448 -74.81 17.84 -50.62
CA SER A 448 -75.51 16.91 -51.51
C SER A 448 -77.03 16.92 -51.26
N ALA A 449 -77.46 16.90 -50.01
CA ALA A 449 -78.88 17.00 -49.63
C ALA A 449 -79.50 18.35 -50.04
N GLN A 450 -78.77 19.46 -49.88
CA GLN A 450 -79.18 20.78 -50.37
C GLN A 450 -79.30 20.81 -51.90
N LEU A 451 -78.39 20.14 -52.62
CA LEU A 451 -78.45 20.01 -54.07
C LEU A 451 -79.67 19.19 -54.52
N GLU A 452 -79.97 18.06 -53.88
CA GLU A 452 -81.19 17.29 -54.14
C GLU A 452 -82.46 18.10 -53.84
N GLN A 453 -82.48 18.85 -52.73
CA GLN A 453 -83.59 19.72 -52.37
C GLN A 453 -83.80 20.79 -53.45
N ALA A 454 -82.74 21.47 -53.89
CA ALA A 454 -82.79 22.45 -54.99
C ALA A 454 -83.29 21.81 -56.31
N GLN A 455 -82.79 20.62 -56.68
CA GLN A 455 -83.28 19.88 -57.84
C GLN A 455 -84.77 19.51 -57.73
N SER A 456 -85.25 19.13 -56.53
CA SER A 456 -86.66 18.83 -56.29
C SER A 456 -87.54 20.09 -56.42
N THR A 457 -87.06 21.24 -55.93
CA THR A 457 -87.72 22.55 -56.09
C THR A 457 -87.77 22.98 -57.55
N ILE A 458 -86.69 22.78 -58.31
CA ILE A 458 -86.65 23.03 -59.76
C ILE A 458 -87.68 22.15 -60.48
N ARG A 459 -87.79 20.86 -60.13
CA ARG A 459 -88.83 19.96 -60.69
C ARG A 459 -90.24 20.44 -60.35
N GLN A 460 -90.51 20.90 -59.12
CA GLN A 460 -91.82 21.45 -58.74
C GLN A 460 -92.16 22.75 -59.51
N LEU A 461 -91.19 23.65 -59.68
CA LEU A 461 -91.37 24.89 -60.46
C LEU A 461 -91.59 24.61 -61.96
N GLN A 462 -90.93 23.59 -62.51
CA GLN A 462 -91.22 23.10 -63.87
C GLN A 462 -92.62 22.48 -63.98
N GLN A 463 -93.09 21.79 -62.93
CA GLN A 463 -94.41 21.15 -62.91
C GLN A 463 -95.56 22.18 -62.75
N GLN A 464 -95.34 23.28 -62.03
CA GLN A 464 -96.28 24.42 -61.97
C GLN A 464 -96.41 25.18 -63.31
N GLN A 465 -95.52 24.95 -64.28
CA GLN A 465 -95.51 25.69 -65.55
C GLN A 465 -96.56 25.21 -66.56
N GLN A 466 -97.43 24.26 -66.20
CA GLN A 466 -98.47 23.67 -67.07
C GLN A 466 -99.89 24.19 -66.81
N GLN A 467 -100.09 25.52 -66.78
CA GLN A 467 -101.40 26.13 -67.04
C GLN A 467 -101.25 27.51 -67.71
N PRO A 468 -102.12 27.88 -68.69
CA PRO A 468 -101.89 29.07 -69.50
C PRO A 468 -102.59 30.34 -68.94
N VAL A 469 -101.85 31.46 -68.87
CA VAL A 469 -102.16 32.73 -69.58
C VAL A 469 -101.10 33.81 -69.28
N LYS A 470 -100.53 34.35 -70.38
CA LYS A 470 -99.90 35.67 -70.58
C LYS A 470 -99.48 36.50 -69.34
N ALA A 471 -98.17 36.78 -69.19
CA ALA A 471 -97.61 38.12 -69.49
C ALA A 471 -96.08 38.25 -69.24
N ASN A 472 -95.30 38.36 -70.32
CA ASN A 472 -94.02 39.08 -70.48
C ASN A 472 -92.82 38.84 -69.52
N PRO A 473 -91.60 39.29 -69.90
CA PRO A 473 -90.37 38.64 -69.42
C PRO A 473 -89.59 39.42 -68.35
N ARG A 474 -88.86 38.66 -67.53
CA ARG A 474 -87.44 38.87 -67.16
C ARG A 474 -87.01 37.77 -66.17
N TYR A 475 -86.41 36.70 -66.68
CA TYR A 475 -85.26 36.15 -65.97
C TYR A 475 -84.10 37.07 -66.32
N SER A 476 -83.51 37.69 -65.30
CA SER A 476 -82.29 38.49 -65.46
C SER A 476 -81.17 37.59 -65.95
N GLU A 477 -80.46 38.03 -66.99
CA GLU A 477 -79.24 37.37 -67.50
C GLU A 477 -78.20 37.19 -66.37
N GLU A 478 -78.14 38.18 -65.48
CA GLU A 478 -77.42 38.18 -64.20
C GLU A 478 -77.78 37.01 -63.27
N SER A 479 -79.04 36.54 -63.25
CA SER A 479 -79.47 35.39 -62.43
C SER A 479 -79.09 34.05 -63.05
N ILE A 480 -79.00 33.98 -64.38
CA ILE A 480 -78.47 32.79 -65.08
C ILE A 480 -76.96 32.74 -64.90
N LEU A 481 -76.26 33.86 -65.06
CA LEU A 481 -74.83 34.00 -64.78
C LEU A 481 -74.48 33.73 -63.30
N GLN A 482 -75.37 34.05 -62.37
CA GLN A 482 -75.23 33.70 -60.95
C GLN A 482 -75.27 32.18 -60.76
N LEU A 483 -76.27 31.49 -61.33
CA LEU A 483 -76.38 30.03 -61.27
C LEU A 483 -75.24 29.32 -62.01
N GLU A 484 -74.74 29.86 -63.14
CA GLU A 484 -73.56 29.34 -63.82
C GLU A 484 -72.28 29.50 -62.99
N ARG A 485 -72.11 30.64 -62.31
CA ARG A 485 -70.99 30.84 -61.36
C ARG A 485 -71.08 29.89 -60.18
N GLU A 486 -72.26 29.69 -59.61
CA GLU A 486 -72.49 28.76 -58.50
C GLU A 486 -72.25 27.31 -58.93
N LEU A 487 -72.66 26.92 -60.14
CA LEU A 487 -72.37 25.60 -60.73
C LEU A 487 -70.87 25.39 -60.99
N VAL A 488 -70.18 26.41 -61.52
CA VAL A 488 -68.71 26.38 -61.73
C VAL A 488 -67.98 26.31 -60.39
N GLN A 489 -68.41 27.07 -59.38
CA GLN A 489 -67.81 27.07 -58.05
C GLN A 489 -68.09 25.76 -57.29
N ALA A 490 -69.26 25.15 -57.47
CA ALA A 490 -69.56 23.81 -56.96
C ALA A 490 -68.64 22.76 -57.60
N ARG A 491 -68.45 22.79 -58.93
CA ARG A 491 -67.51 21.89 -59.62
C ARG A 491 -66.04 22.15 -59.29
N LEU A 492 -65.66 23.39 -58.98
CA LEU A 492 -64.32 23.70 -58.50
C LEU A 492 -64.07 23.02 -57.14
N LYS A 493 -65.01 23.17 -56.20
CA LYS A 493 -64.97 22.48 -54.89
C LYS A 493 -65.02 20.96 -55.02
N GLU A 494 -65.79 20.43 -55.97
CA GLU A 494 -65.82 19.01 -56.28
C GLU A 494 -64.43 18.52 -56.74
N ALA A 495 -63.78 19.23 -57.66
CA ALA A 495 -62.42 18.92 -58.12
C ALA A 495 -61.37 19.08 -57.01
N GLU A 496 -61.47 20.12 -56.17
CA GLU A 496 -60.61 20.32 -55.00
C GLU A 496 -60.73 19.14 -54.01
N SER A 497 -61.97 18.69 -53.73
CA SER A 497 -62.21 17.55 -52.84
C SER A 497 -61.72 16.21 -53.42
N GLN A 498 -61.81 16.02 -54.74
CA GLN A 498 -61.24 14.85 -55.42
C GLN A 498 -59.71 14.85 -55.41
N CYS A 499 -59.06 16.01 -55.58
CA CYS A 499 -57.62 16.15 -55.40
C CYS A 499 -57.18 15.83 -53.96
N ALA A 500 -57.87 16.36 -52.96
CA ALA A 500 -57.56 16.09 -51.55
C ALA A 500 -57.73 14.60 -51.17
N LEU A 501 -58.78 13.94 -51.70
CA LEU A 501 -58.97 12.49 -51.57
C LEU A 501 -57.81 11.71 -52.18
N LYS A 502 -57.33 12.14 -53.36
CA LYS A 502 -56.20 11.49 -54.04
C LYS A 502 -54.89 11.68 -53.27
N GLU A 503 -54.60 12.87 -52.76
CA GLU A 503 -53.44 13.09 -51.88
C GLU A 503 -53.50 12.23 -50.61
N MET A 504 -54.69 11.99 -50.03
CA MET A 504 -54.83 11.06 -48.91
C MET A 504 -54.59 9.60 -49.31
N GLN A 505 -55.01 9.17 -50.50
CA GLN A 505 -54.70 7.83 -51.02
C GLN A 505 -53.19 7.67 -51.27
N ASP A 506 -52.54 8.66 -51.89
CA ASP A 506 -51.11 8.67 -52.13
C ASP A 506 -50.32 8.69 -50.80
N LYS A 507 -50.77 9.44 -49.78
CA LYS A 507 -50.20 9.42 -48.42
C LYS A 507 -50.38 8.08 -47.70
N ILE A 508 -51.50 7.37 -47.92
CA ILE A 508 -51.71 6.01 -47.38
C ILE A 508 -50.72 5.03 -48.04
N LEU A 509 -50.63 5.03 -49.37
CA LEU A 509 -49.66 4.21 -50.11
C LEU A 509 -48.22 4.46 -49.67
N ASP A 510 -47.83 5.72 -49.45
CA ASP A 510 -46.48 6.07 -49.01
C ASP A 510 -46.26 5.83 -47.49
N MET A 511 -47.31 5.61 -46.69
CA MET A 511 -47.21 5.03 -45.35
C MET A 511 -47.06 3.50 -45.40
N GLU A 512 -47.86 2.80 -46.21
CA GLU A 512 -47.77 1.34 -46.38
C GLU A 512 -46.38 0.94 -46.87
N LYS A 513 -45.85 1.68 -47.85
CA LYS A 513 -44.49 1.55 -48.40
C LYS A 513 -43.39 1.84 -47.39
N ARG A 514 -43.62 2.76 -46.43
CA ARG A 514 -42.71 2.97 -45.27
C ARG A 514 -42.84 1.84 -44.25
N ASN A 515 -44.01 1.28 -44.04
CA ASN A 515 -44.22 0.15 -43.15
C ASN A 515 -43.47 -1.10 -43.66
N THR A 516 -43.45 -1.31 -44.99
CA THR A 516 -42.59 -2.32 -45.65
C THR A 516 -41.08 -1.99 -45.68
N SER A 517 -40.65 -0.88 -45.09
CA SER A 517 -39.23 -0.48 -44.99
C SER A 517 -38.63 -0.63 -43.59
N LEU A 518 -39.42 -1.04 -42.61
CA LEU A 518 -38.93 -1.48 -41.30
C LEU A 518 -38.24 -2.86 -41.42
N PRO A 519 -37.24 -3.17 -40.58
CA PRO A 519 -36.45 -4.40 -40.70
C PRO A 519 -37.24 -5.64 -40.26
N ASP A 520 -37.89 -6.27 -41.24
CA ASP A 520 -38.67 -7.50 -41.14
C ASP A 520 -37.79 -8.77 -40.96
N GLU A 521 -38.40 -9.91 -40.60
CA GLU A 521 -37.73 -11.20 -40.36
C GLU A 521 -36.93 -11.71 -41.58
N ASN A 522 -37.23 -11.17 -42.76
CA ASN A 522 -36.46 -11.31 -44.00
C ASN A 522 -34.94 -11.15 -43.83
N ASN A 523 -34.43 -10.36 -42.88
CA ASN A 523 -32.99 -10.28 -42.59
C ASN A 523 -32.40 -11.59 -42.01
N VAL A 524 -33.16 -12.32 -41.20
CA VAL A 524 -32.74 -13.63 -40.66
C VAL A 524 -32.82 -14.69 -41.75
N VAL A 525 -33.90 -14.67 -42.55
CA VAL A 525 -34.08 -15.59 -43.69
C VAL A 525 -32.94 -15.42 -44.70
N ARG A 526 -32.62 -14.20 -45.13
CA ARG A 526 -31.49 -13.95 -46.05
C ARG A 526 -30.15 -14.45 -45.52
N LEU A 527 -29.86 -14.28 -44.23
CA LEU A 527 -28.62 -14.78 -43.64
C LEU A 527 -28.58 -16.31 -43.57
N GLN A 528 -29.72 -16.98 -43.45
CA GLN A 528 -29.83 -18.44 -43.58
C GLN A 528 -29.68 -18.90 -45.04
N GLU A 529 -30.30 -18.21 -46.00
CA GLU A 529 -30.15 -18.47 -47.43
C GLU A 529 -28.71 -18.29 -47.92
N GLU A 530 -28.03 -17.21 -47.52
CA GLU A 530 -26.61 -16.97 -47.84
C GLU A 530 -25.70 -18.05 -47.22
N LEU A 531 -25.98 -18.48 -45.98
CA LEU A 531 -25.26 -19.59 -45.33
C LEU A 531 -25.46 -20.94 -46.06
N ILE A 532 -26.68 -21.22 -46.53
CA ILE A 532 -26.99 -22.41 -47.34
C ILE A 532 -26.26 -22.33 -48.69
N ALA A 533 -26.28 -21.17 -49.36
CA ALA A 533 -25.61 -20.93 -50.64
C ALA A 533 -24.06 -20.94 -50.54
N VAL A 534 -23.48 -20.72 -49.36
CA VAL A 534 -22.05 -20.96 -49.09
C VAL A 534 -21.77 -22.46 -48.98
N LYS A 535 -22.56 -23.20 -48.19
CA LYS A 535 -22.36 -24.66 -48.02
C LYS A 535 -22.61 -25.47 -49.29
N LEU A 536 -23.50 -25.03 -50.16
CA LEU A 536 -23.71 -25.66 -51.48
C LEU A 536 -22.45 -25.56 -52.35
N ARG A 537 -21.84 -24.37 -52.44
CA ARG A 537 -20.57 -24.18 -53.19
C ARG A 537 -19.39 -24.95 -52.59
N GLU A 538 -19.34 -25.10 -51.27
CA GLU A 538 -18.35 -25.97 -50.60
C GLU A 538 -18.52 -27.44 -51.03
N ALA A 539 -19.77 -27.93 -51.05
CA ALA A 539 -20.07 -29.30 -51.49
C ALA A 539 -19.75 -29.53 -52.97
N GLU A 540 -20.10 -28.57 -53.85
CA GLU A 540 -19.80 -28.59 -55.29
C GLU A 540 -18.29 -28.65 -55.58
N ALA A 541 -17.49 -27.86 -54.85
CA ALA A 541 -16.03 -27.90 -54.94
C ALA A 541 -15.47 -29.27 -54.49
N LEU A 542 -16.02 -29.85 -53.42
CA LEU A 542 -15.64 -31.17 -52.92
C LEU A 542 -16.06 -32.33 -53.86
N THR A 543 -17.11 -32.18 -54.67
CA THR A 543 -17.43 -33.13 -55.75
C THR A 543 -16.52 -32.95 -56.96
N GLY A 544 -16.27 -31.71 -57.41
CA GLY A 544 -15.34 -31.44 -58.52
C GLY A 544 -13.92 -31.95 -58.23
N LEU A 545 -13.44 -31.84 -56.98
CA LEU A 545 -12.14 -32.40 -56.57
C LEU A 545 -12.09 -33.94 -56.68
N LYS A 546 -13.22 -34.64 -56.45
CA LYS A 546 -13.31 -36.10 -56.63
C LYS A 546 -13.34 -36.47 -58.11
N GLU A 547 -14.07 -35.72 -58.93
CA GLU A 547 -14.15 -35.93 -60.37
C GLU A 547 -12.79 -35.70 -61.05
N LEU A 548 -12.06 -34.63 -60.71
CA LEU A 548 -10.69 -34.44 -61.21
C LEU A 548 -9.75 -35.58 -60.78
N ARG A 549 -9.87 -36.09 -59.55
CA ARG A 549 -9.06 -37.25 -59.11
C ARG A 549 -9.40 -38.53 -59.88
N GLN A 550 -10.67 -38.79 -60.15
CA GLN A 550 -11.07 -39.92 -61.00
C GLN A 550 -10.55 -39.73 -62.43
N GLN A 551 -10.65 -38.54 -63.02
CA GLN A 551 -10.10 -38.24 -64.34
C GLN A 551 -8.57 -38.42 -64.39
N VAL A 552 -7.83 -38.04 -63.34
CA VAL A 552 -6.38 -38.31 -63.23
C VAL A 552 -6.11 -39.82 -63.21
N GLN A 553 -6.84 -40.59 -62.39
CA GLN A 553 -6.67 -42.05 -62.34
C GLN A 553 -7.02 -42.71 -63.68
N ASP A 554 -8.11 -42.29 -64.33
CA ASP A 554 -8.54 -42.79 -65.63
C ASP A 554 -7.51 -42.45 -66.72
N LEU A 555 -6.93 -41.24 -66.70
CA LEU A 555 -5.88 -40.82 -67.64
C LEU A 555 -4.56 -41.55 -67.39
N GLU A 556 -4.14 -41.74 -66.14
CA GLU A 556 -2.95 -42.53 -65.82
C GLU A 556 -3.12 -44.01 -66.21
N GLU A 557 -4.31 -44.60 -66.02
CA GLU A 557 -4.57 -45.96 -66.47
C GLU A 557 -4.65 -46.04 -68.00
N HIS A 558 -5.23 -45.05 -68.70
CA HIS A 558 -5.16 -44.96 -70.16
C HIS A 558 -3.72 -44.79 -70.66
N TRP A 559 -2.89 -44.01 -69.97
CA TRP A 559 -1.47 -43.83 -70.30
C TRP A 559 -0.66 -45.10 -70.08
N GLN A 560 -0.87 -45.82 -68.98
CA GLN A 560 -0.26 -47.14 -68.73
C GLN A 560 -0.70 -48.17 -69.79
N ARG A 561 -2.00 -48.24 -70.12
CA ARG A 561 -2.52 -49.07 -71.21
C ARG A 561 -1.94 -48.66 -72.58
N HIS A 562 -1.73 -47.37 -72.82
CA HIS A 562 -1.10 -46.87 -74.05
C HIS A 562 0.37 -47.30 -74.13
N LEU A 563 1.16 -47.06 -73.09
CA LEU A 563 2.55 -47.50 -72.99
C LEU A 563 2.69 -49.01 -73.21
N ALA A 564 1.84 -49.82 -72.57
CA ALA A 564 1.80 -51.26 -72.77
C ALA A 564 1.47 -51.67 -74.23
N ARG A 565 0.58 -50.93 -74.90
CA ARG A 565 0.22 -51.14 -76.32
C ARG A 565 1.28 -50.63 -77.31
N THR A 566 2.14 -49.69 -76.92
CA THR A 566 3.11 -49.03 -77.83
C THR A 566 4.57 -49.22 -77.45
N ALA A 567 4.87 -50.14 -76.53
CA ALA A 567 6.22 -50.61 -76.20
C ALA A 567 6.98 -51.21 -77.41
N GLY A 568 6.29 -51.46 -78.53
CA GLY A 568 6.90 -51.77 -79.82
C GLY A 568 6.43 -50.82 -80.93
N ARG A 569 7.39 -50.28 -81.69
CA ARG A 569 7.24 -49.70 -83.04
C ARG A 569 6.32 -48.46 -83.16
N TRP A 570 6.88 -47.31 -82.80
CA TRP A 570 6.61 -46.08 -83.54
C TRP A 570 7.90 -45.45 -84.07
N LYS A 571 7.88 -45.07 -85.35
CA LYS A 571 8.76 -44.11 -85.99
C LYS A 571 7.85 -43.31 -86.93
N ASP A 572 7.94 -41.98 -86.86
CA ASP A 572 7.43 -40.94 -87.77
C ASP A 572 6.64 -39.83 -87.06
N SER A 573 6.69 -38.64 -87.67
CA SER A 573 6.68 -37.37 -86.93
C SER A 573 5.39 -36.91 -86.24
N PRO A 574 4.15 -37.23 -86.68
CA PRO A 574 2.95 -36.62 -86.10
C PRO A 574 2.72 -36.94 -84.62
N ARG A 575 2.94 -38.19 -84.20
CA ARG A 575 2.69 -38.62 -82.81
C ARG A 575 3.51 -37.89 -81.76
N LYS A 576 4.69 -37.37 -82.13
CA LYS A 576 5.61 -36.78 -81.15
C LYS A 576 5.06 -35.48 -80.57
N ASN A 577 4.27 -34.73 -81.34
CA ASN A 577 3.61 -33.53 -80.85
C ASN A 577 2.49 -33.91 -79.88
N SER A 578 1.59 -34.81 -80.24
CA SER A 578 0.50 -35.25 -79.34
C SER A 578 0.99 -35.99 -78.08
N ALA A 579 2.14 -36.65 -78.14
CA ALA A 579 2.78 -37.22 -76.96
C ALA A 579 3.36 -36.12 -76.03
N ASN A 580 3.91 -35.04 -76.59
CA ASN A 580 4.34 -33.87 -75.82
C ASN A 580 3.14 -33.09 -75.25
N GLU A 581 2.09 -32.87 -76.06
CA GLU A 581 0.85 -32.18 -75.65
C GLU A 581 0.20 -32.91 -74.46
N LEU A 582 0.04 -34.23 -74.53
CA LEU A 582 -0.46 -35.04 -73.40
C LEU A 582 0.50 -35.05 -72.19
N GLN A 583 1.82 -34.92 -72.41
CA GLN A 583 2.80 -34.81 -71.32
C GLN A 583 2.72 -33.44 -70.63
N ASP A 584 2.53 -32.36 -71.39
CA ASP A 584 2.37 -31.00 -70.86
C ASP A 584 1.00 -30.82 -70.18
N GLU A 585 -0.08 -31.42 -70.72
CA GLU A 585 -1.37 -31.51 -70.03
C GLU A 585 -1.24 -32.28 -68.71
N LEU A 586 -0.62 -33.46 -68.71
CA LEU A 586 -0.38 -34.25 -67.50
C LEU A 586 0.47 -33.49 -66.46
N MET A 587 1.47 -32.73 -66.91
CA MET A 587 2.24 -31.85 -66.02
C MET A 587 1.40 -30.69 -65.48
N SER A 588 0.52 -30.08 -66.28
CA SER A 588 -0.40 -29.02 -65.83
C SER A 588 -1.43 -29.52 -64.81
N VAL A 589 -1.87 -30.77 -64.95
CA VAL A 589 -2.82 -31.41 -64.03
C VAL A 589 -2.10 -31.79 -62.74
N ARG A 590 -0.89 -32.36 -62.82
CA ARG A 590 -0.05 -32.66 -61.64
C ARG A 590 0.37 -31.41 -60.87
N LEU A 591 0.58 -30.27 -61.55
CA LEU A 591 0.84 -29.00 -60.87
C LEU A 591 -0.40 -28.56 -60.06
N ARG A 592 -1.58 -28.52 -60.69
CA ARG A 592 -2.85 -28.22 -60.02
C ARG A 592 -3.21 -29.20 -58.92
N GLU A 593 -2.86 -30.47 -59.07
CA GLU A 593 -3.02 -31.47 -58.00
C GLU A 593 -2.07 -31.19 -56.84
N ALA A 594 -0.81 -30.85 -57.10
CA ALA A 594 0.17 -30.48 -56.08
C ALA A 594 -0.25 -29.20 -55.33
N GLU A 595 -0.79 -28.20 -56.04
CA GLU A 595 -1.38 -26.97 -55.50
C GLU A 595 -2.58 -27.30 -54.58
N ALA A 596 -3.59 -28.01 -55.08
CA ALA A 596 -4.76 -28.42 -54.28
C ALA A 596 -4.38 -29.36 -53.11
N GLN A 597 -3.33 -30.17 -53.24
CA GLN A 597 -2.77 -30.94 -52.12
C GLN A 597 -2.03 -30.04 -51.11
N ALA A 598 -1.43 -28.93 -51.52
CA ALA A 598 -0.80 -27.97 -50.61
C ALA A 598 -1.85 -27.18 -49.83
N GLU A 599 -2.88 -26.66 -50.50
CA GLU A 599 -4.05 -26.02 -49.87
C GLU A 599 -4.75 -26.98 -48.89
N LEU A 600 -4.89 -28.26 -49.25
CA LEU A 600 -5.44 -29.29 -48.35
C LEU A 600 -4.55 -29.60 -47.14
N ARG A 601 -3.22 -29.41 -47.23
CA ARG A 601 -2.31 -29.52 -46.07
C ARG A 601 -2.44 -28.28 -45.18
N GLU A 602 -2.48 -27.09 -45.77
CA GLU A 602 -2.60 -25.83 -45.02
C GLU A 602 -3.94 -25.74 -44.28
N THR A 603 -5.05 -26.02 -44.97
CA THR A 603 -6.39 -26.04 -44.34
C THR A 603 -6.50 -27.06 -43.21
N ARG A 604 -5.87 -28.24 -43.33
CA ARG A 604 -5.77 -29.23 -42.24
C ARG A 604 -4.90 -28.75 -41.07
N GLN A 605 -3.80 -28.04 -41.34
CA GLN A 605 -2.99 -27.44 -40.28
C GLN A 605 -3.80 -26.38 -39.53
N ARG A 606 -4.46 -25.45 -40.24
CA ARG A 606 -5.34 -24.44 -39.65
C ARG A 606 -6.49 -25.07 -38.84
N LEU A 607 -7.03 -26.21 -39.26
CA LEU A 607 -8.06 -26.95 -38.52
C LEU A 607 -7.50 -27.51 -37.19
N LEU A 608 -6.31 -28.10 -37.19
CA LEU A 608 -5.63 -28.58 -35.98
C LEU A 608 -5.25 -27.43 -35.02
N GLU A 609 -4.84 -26.28 -35.56
CA GLU A 609 -4.60 -25.06 -34.79
C GLU A 609 -5.89 -24.53 -34.14
N LEU A 610 -7.01 -24.52 -34.86
CA LEU A 610 -8.32 -24.14 -34.32
C LEU A 610 -8.87 -25.16 -33.30
N GLU A 611 -8.66 -26.47 -33.52
CA GLU A 611 -9.10 -27.52 -32.61
C GLU A 611 -8.31 -27.50 -31.29
N THR A 612 -6.98 -27.33 -31.37
CA THR A 612 -6.14 -27.15 -30.17
C THR A 612 -6.44 -25.84 -29.45
N GLN A 613 -6.71 -24.75 -30.18
CA GLN A 613 -7.17 -23.49 -29.58
C GLN A 613 -8.53 -23.64 -28.89
N ASN A 614 -9.49 -24.35 -29.50
CA ASN A 614 -10.80 -24.62 -28.89
C ASN A 614 -10.65 -25.45 -27.61
N GLN A 615 -9.81 -26.49 -27.63
CA GLN A 615 -9.51 -27.29 -26.45
C GLN A 615 -8.82 -26.49 -25.34
N ILE A 616 -7.96 -25.50 -25.68
CA ILE A 616 -7.39 -24.55 -24.71
C ILE A 616 -8.49 -23.66 -24.11
N HIS A 617 -9.34 -23.03 -24.94
CA HIS A 617 -10.45 -22.19 -24.48
C HIS A 617 -11.44 -22.95 -23.60
N SER A 618 -11.78 -24.20 -23.95
CA SER A 618 -12.64 -25.09 -23.17
C SER A 618 -12.04 -25.39 -21.78
N ASN A 619 -10.74 -25.66 -21.70
CA ASN A 619 -10.05 -25.85 -20.43
C ASN A 619 -9.91 -24.55 -19.61
N GLN A 620 -9.78 -23.39 -20.26
CA GLN A 620 -9.80 -22.08 -19.59
C GLN A 620 -11.18 -21.77 -19.01
N LEU A 621 -12.26 -21.96 -19.78
CA LEU A 621 -13.64 -21.80 -19.34
C LEU A 621 -13.95 -22.69 -18.13
N ARG A 622 -13.54 -23.97 -18.17
CA ARG A 622 -13.75 -24.91 -17.06
C ARG A 622 -13.04 -24.49 -15.77
N ARG A 623 -11.87 -23.86 -15.86
CA ARG A 623 -11.17 -23.27 -14.70
C ARG A 623 -11.89 -22.04 -14.18
N ALA A 624 -12.27 -21.12 -15.07
CA ALA A 624 -13.04 -19.93 -14.71
C ALA A 624 -14.38 -20.27 -14.05
N GLU A 625 -15.09 -21.30 -14.52
CA GLU A 625 -16.28 -21.83 -13.84
C GLU A 625 -15.99 -22.36 -12.44
N GLN A 626 -14.88 -23.06 -12.24
CA GLN A 626 -14.51 -23.62 -10.94
C GLN A 626 -14.05 -22.54 -9.96
N GLU A 627 -13.31 -21.53 -10.44
CA GLU A 627 -12.95 -20.32 -9.71
C GLU A 627 -14.22 -19.55 -9.31
N MET A 628 -15.16 -19.31 -10.25
CA MET A 628 -16.45 -18.66 -9.99
C MET A 628 -17.29 -19.38 -8.93
N ARG A 629 -17.32 -20.72 -8.94
CA ARG A 629 -17.98 -21.51 -7.87
C ARG A 629 -17.29 -21.26 -6.51
N SER A 630 -15.96 -21.36 -6.45
CA SER A 630 -15.22 -21.12 -5.20
C SER A 630 -15.38 -19.69 -4.64
N LEU A 631 -15.53 -18.70 -5.54
CA LEU A 631 -15.83 -17.32 -5.17
C LEU A 631 -17.28 -17.16 -4.69
N HIS A 632 -18.24 -17.87 -5.30
CA HIS A 632 -19.63 -17.89 -4.85
C HIS A 632 -19.77 -18.49 -3.44
N ASP A 633 -19.15 -19.66 -3.20
CA ASP A 633 -19.13 -20.31 -1.88
C ASP A 633 -18.51 -19.39 -0.81
N ARG A 634 -17.42 -18.69 -1.16
CA ARG A 634 -16.75 -17.75 -0.26
C ARG A 634 -17.57 -16.47 -0.03
N LEU A 635 -18.29 -15.97 -1.03
CA LEU A 635 -19.25 -14.86 -0.87
C LEU A 635 -20.43 -15.27 0.01
N GLN A 636 -20.94 -16.51 -0.12
CA GLN A 636 -21.98 -17.05 0.74
C GLN A 636 -21.52 -17.14 2.20
N SER A 637 -20.31 -17.67 2.44
CA SER A 637 -19.69 -17.75 3.77
C SER A 637 -19.43 -16.37 4.39
N LEU A 638 -18.96 -15.40 3.61
CA LEU A 638 -18.82 -14.01 4.08
C LEU A 638 -20.17 -13.33 4.32
N SER A 639 -21.21 -13.69 3.56
CA SER A 639 -22.58 -13.19 3.77
C SER A 639 -23.20 -13.72 5.05
N THR A 640 -23.03 -15.00 5.38
CA THR A 640 -23.49 -15.56 6.66
C THR A 640 -22.69 -14.98 7.84
N GLN A 641 -21.37 -14.81 7.71
CA GLN A 641 -20.56 -14.14 8.73
C GLN A 641 -21.00 -12.68 8.96
N ASN A 642 -21.26 -11.91 7.91
CA ASN A 642 -21.78 -10.54 8.03
C ASN A 642 -23.17 -10.50 8.68
N LYS A 643 -24.04 -11.49 8.44
CA LYS A 643 -25.34 -11.59 9.12
C LYS A 643 -25.16 -11.84 10.62
N MET A 644 -24.27 -12.76 11.02
CA MET A 644 -23.97 -13.02 12.43
C MET A 644 -23.40 -11.79 13.15
N LEU A 645 -22.41 -11.12 12.57
CA LEU A 645 -21.82 -9.89 13.11
C LEU A 645 -22.84 -8.75 13.23
N ASN A 646 -23.81 -8.66 12.29
CA ASN A 646 -24.90 -7.69 12.39
C ASN A 646 -25.87 -8.02 13.55
N SER A 647 -26.20 -9.31 13.79
CA SER A 647 -27.00 -9.68 14.97
C SER A 647 -26.26 -9.39 16.28
N GLU A 648 -24.96 -9.69 16.39
CA GLU A 648 -24.14 -9.36 17.55
C GLU A 648 -24.08 -7.83 17.79
N LEU A 649 -23.95 -7.04 16.74
CA LEU A 649 -23.96 -5.57 16.81
C LEU A 649 -25.32 -5.03 17.30
N GLN A 650 -26.44 -5.61 16.86
CA GLN A 650 -27.77 -5.22 17.33
C GLN A 650 -28.01 -5.64 18.79
N GLU A 651 -27.54 -6.82 19.21
CA GLU A 651 -27.60 -7.26 20.60
C GLU A 651 -26.74 -6.38 21.51
N SER A 652 -25.55 -5.99 21.05
CA SER A 652 -24.65 -5.05 21.75
C SER A 652 -25.29 -3.67 21.92
N LYS A 653 -25.89 -3.11 20.85
CA LYS A 653 -26.66 -1.86 20.90
C LYS A 653 -27.84 -1.94 21.88
N ARG A 654 -28.57 -3.07 21.88
CA ARG A 654 -29.65 -3.31 22.83
C ARG A 654 -29.14 -3.33 24.28
N LYS A 655 -28.06 -4.07 24.55
CA LYS A 655 -27.42 -4.11 25.88
C LYS A 655 -26.93 -2.73 26.33
N GLN A 656 -26.40 -1.92 25.42
CA GLN A 656 -26.01 -0.54 25.70
C GLN A 656 -27.23 0.33 26.10
N ALA A 657 -28.35 0.23 25.37
CA ALA A 657 -29.59 0.94 25.72
C ALA A 657 -30.20 0.47 27.05
N GLU A 658 -30.15 -0.83 27.36
CA GLU A 658 -30.58 -1.39 28.65
C GLU A 658 -29.70 -0.90 29.82
N ILE A 659 -28.39 -0.72 29.62
CA ILE A 659 -27.48 -0.10 30.60
C ILE A 659 -27.76 1.40 30.74
N GLU A 660 -27.98 2.12 29.63
CA GLU A 660 -28.30 3.55 29.67
C GLU A 660 -29.63 3.84 30.39
N CYS A 661 -30.61 2.93 30.25
CA CYS A 661 -31.88 2.99 30.99
C CYS A 661 -31.64 2.83 32.50
N LYS A 662 -30.91 1.79 32.92
CA LYS A 662 -30.54 1.57 34.33
C LYS A 662 -29.76 2.73 34.94
N ASN A 663 -28.80 3.30 34.20
CA ASN A 663 -28.06 4.47 34.67
C ASN A 663 -28.99 5.68 34.91
N LYS A 664 -30.02 5.87 34.08
CA LYS A 664 -31.04 6.93 34.27
C LYS A 664 -31.96 6.62 35.45
N GLU A 665 -32.34 5.36 35.65
CA GLU A 665 -33.12 4.89 36.81
C GLU A 665 -32.35 5.09 38.13
N GLU A 666 -31.06 4.74 38.18
CA GLU A 666 -30.19 4.94 39.35
C GLU A 666 -30.02 6.43 39.69
N VAL A 667 -29.78 7.29 38.68
CA VAL A 667 -29.72 8.75 38.86
C VAL A 667 -31.06 9.31 39.34
N MET A 668 -32.19 8.78 38.86
CA MET A 668 -33.53 9.15 39.35
C MET A 668 -33.74 8.71 40.80
N ALA A 669 -33.31 7.50 41.17
CA ALA A 669 -33.41 6.98 42.54
C ALA A 669 -32.50 7.72 43.53
N VAL A 670 -31.34 8.24 43.09
CA VAL A 670 -30.54 9.19 43.88
C VAL A 670 -31.31 10.49 44.10
N ARG A 671 -31.83 11.12 43.02
CA ARG A 671 -32.57 12.38 43.11
C ARG A 671 -33.84 12.29 43.97
N LEU A 672 -34.55 11.18 43.93
CA LEU A 672 -35.71 10.93 44.80
C LEU A 672 -35.29 10.92 46.28
N ARG A 673 -34.25 10.15 46.65
CA ARG A 673 -33.71 10.14 48.03
C ARG A 673 -33.17 11.51 48.47
N GLU A 674 -32.60 12.29 47.56
CA GLU A 674 -32.20 13.68 47.84
C GLU A 674 -33.40 14.60 48.10
N ALA A 675 -34.52 14.40 47.39
CA ALA A 675 -35.77 15.13 47.61
C ALA A 675 -36.46 14.71 48.92
N ASP A 676 -36.53 13.41 49.22
CA ASP A 676 -37.08 12.87 50.47
C ASP A 676 -36.32 13.42 51.69
N ASN A 677 -34.98 13.37 51.63
CA ASN A 677 -34.12 13.98 52.66
C ASN A 677 -34.30 15.51 52.76
N MET A 678 -34.64 16.19 51.67
CA MET A 678 -34.93 17.64 51.69
C MET A 678 -36.29 17.94 52.33
N ALA A 679 -37.30 17.11 52.09
CA ALA A 679 -38.62 17.20 52.73
C ALA A 679 -38.51 16.94 54.25
N ALA A 680 -37.85 15.85 54.66
CA ALA A 680 -37.62 15.56 56.08
C ALA A 680 -36.83 16.68 56.79
N MET A 681 -35.82 17.26 56.14
CA MET A 681 -35.12 18.44 56.66
C MET A 681 -36.03 19.67 56.78
N ALA A 682 -37.04 19.83 55.93
CA ALA A 682 -38.00 20.94 56.01
C ALA A 682 -39.01 20.74 57.16
N GLU A 683 -39.53 19.52 57.33
CA GLU A 683 -40.42 19.17 58.45
C GLU A 683 -39.74 19.38 59.81
N LEU A 684 -38.49 18.94 59.97
CA LEU A 684 -37.71 19.18 61.20
C LEU A 684 -37.45 20.69 61.43
N GLN A 685 -37.27 21.48 60.37
CA GLN A 685 -37.15 22.95 60.48
C GLN A 685 -38.47 23.62 60.89
N GLN A 686 -39.62 23.10 60.44
CA GLN A 686 -40.93 23.56 60.89
C GLN A 686 -41.14 23.24 62.38
N GLN A 687 -40.88 22.00 62.82
CA GLN A 687 -41.00 21.59 64.22
C GLN A 687 -40.11 22.42 65.16
N ILE A 688 -38.87 22.71 64.75
CA ILE A 688 -37.98 23.63 65.47
C ILE A 688 -38.61 25.02 65.59
N SER A 689 -39.23 25.54 64.52
CA SER A 689 -39.86 26.86 64.51
C SER A 689 -41.06 26.91 65.44
N GLU A 690 -41.90 25.86 65.46
CA GLU A 690 -43.05 25.73 66.34
C GLU A 690 -42.63 25.64 67.82
N LEU A 691 -41.61 24.84 68.15
CA LEU A 691 -41.05 24.78 69.51
C LEU A 691 -40.37 26.11 69.90
N GLU A 692 -39.71 26.81 68.96
CA GLU A 692 -39.13 28.12 69.23
C GLU A 692 -40.20 29.19 69.53
N ILE A 693 -41.38 29.10 68.92
CA ILE A 693 -42.55 29.92 69.26
C ILE A 693 -43.08 29.53 70.65
N GLN A 694 -43.37 28.26 70.93
CA GLN A 694 -43.86 27.81 72.25
C GLN A 694 -42.92 28.19 73.40
N LYS A 695 -41.60 28.12 73.16
CA LYS A 695 -40.54 28.56 74.09
C LYS A 695 -40.62 30.06 74.38
N GLU A 696 -41.03 30.86 73.41
CA GLU A 696 -41.18 32.32 73.55
C GLU A 696 -42.52 32.68 74.22
N GLU A 697 -43.61 32.00 73.86
CA GLU A 697 -44.92 32.10 74.52
C GLU A 697 -44.81 31.73 76.01
N GLY A 698 -44.18 30.60 76.34
CA GLY A 698 -43.92 30.18 77.72
C GLY A 698 -43.04 31.16 78.52
N ARG A 699 -42.12 31.87 77.84
CA ARG A 699 -41.31 32.95 78.42
C ARG A 699 -42.15 34.17 78.75
N VAL A 700 -43.04 34.59 77.84
CA VAL A 700 -43.98 35.71 78.04
C VAL A 700 -45.02 35.38 79.12
N GLN A 701 -45.58 34.17 79.09
CA GLN A 701 -46.59 33.72 80.05
C GLN A 701 -46.02 33.58 81.47
N GLY A 702 -44.78 33.13 81.63
CA GLY A 702 -44.09 33.13 82.93
C GLY A 702 -43.87 34.54 83.49
N GLN A 703 -43.56 35.51 82.62
CA GLN A 703 -43.43 36.93 83.00
C GLN A 703 -44.77 37.59 83.35
N LEU A 704 -45.88 37.17 82.74
CA LEU A 704 -47.22 37.68 83.04
C LEU A 704 -47.80 37.12 84.36
N ASN A 705 -47.55 35.85 84.66
CA ASN A 705 -48.20 35.15 85.78
C ASN A 705 -47.35 35.06 87.06
N ASN A 706 -46.10 35.55 87.06
CA ASN A 706 -45.12 35.35 88.14
C ASN A 706 -44.87 33.87 88.50
N THR A 707 -45.02 32.96 87.52
CA THR A 707 -44.80 31.52 87.67
C THR A 707 -43.42 31.10 87.17
N ASP A 708 -42.77 30.16 87.86
CA ASP A 708 -41.44 29.65 87.46
C ASP A 708 -41.49 28.71 86.25
N SER A 709 -41.60 29.29 85.05
CA SER A 709 -41.55 28.58 83.77
C SER A 709 -40.14 28.09 83.39
N ASN A 710 -39.11 28.27 84.22
CA ASN A 710 -37.71 28.00 83.80
C ASN A 710 -37.43 26.52 83.51
N GLN A 711 -38.15 25.57 84.12
CA GLN A 711 -37.99 24.16 83.76
C GLN A 711 -38.51 23.87 82.35
N TYR A 712 -39.77 24.22 82.06
CA TYR A 712 -40.39 24.07 80.75
C TYR A 712 -39.58 24.73 79.62
N ILE A 713 -39.00 25.91 79.89
CA ILE A 713 -38.13 26.62 78.93
C ILE A 713 -36.76 25.93 78.74
N ARG A 714 -36.29 25.10 79.68
CA ARG A 714 -35.13 24.21 79.48
C ARG A 714 -35.53 23.00 78.65
N ASP A 715 -36.61 22.31 79.02
CA ASP A 715 -37.09 21.10 78.34
C ASP A 715 -37.31 21.35 76.83
N LEU A 716 -37.92 22.50 76.48
CA LEU A 716 -38.07 22.93 75.08
C LEU A 716 -36.73 23.26 74.37
N LYS A 717 -35.75 23.84 75.07
CA LYS A 717 -34.43 24.12 74.48
C LYS A 717 -33.67 22.84 74.15
N ASP A 718 -33.79 21.83 75.00
CA ASP A 718 -33.10 20.55 74.82
C ASP A 718 -33.72 19.79 73.63
N GLN A 719 -35.05 19.78 73.49
CA GLN A 719 -35.75 19.28 72.29
C GLN A 719 -35.34 20.02 71.00
N ILE A 720 -35.26 21.36 71.05
CA ILE A 720 -34.77 22.17 69.91
C ILE A 720 -33.30 21.83 69.57
N ALA A 721 -32.47 21.51 70.56
CA ALA A 721 -31.08 21.12 70.35
C ALA A 721 -30.96 19.72 69.71
N GLU A 722 -31.85 18.80 70.07
CA GLU A 722 -31.95 17.43 69.53
C GLU A 722 -32.41 17.44 68.06
N LEU A 723 -33.51 18.12 67.72
CA LEU A 723 -33.95 18.26 66.32
C LEU A 723 -32.88 18.97 65.45
N LYS A 724 -32.17 19.97 66.03
CA LYS A 724 -31.03 20.60 65.36
C LYS A 724 -29.84 19.66 65.20
N HIS A 725 -29.70 18.62 66.03
CA HIS A 725 -28.70 17.57 65.85
C HIS A 725 -29.09 16.62 64.71
N GLU A 726 -30.35 16.20 64.64
CA GLU A 726 -30.86 15.33 63.57
C GLU A 726 -30.69 15.98 62.18
N ILE A 727 -31.00 17.28 62.04
CA ILE A 727 -30.71 18.03 60.81
C ILE A 727 -29.21 18.04 60.47
N ARG A 728 -28.30 18.03 61.46
CA ARG A 728 -26.85 17.92 61.19
C ARG A 728 -26.47 16.52 60.73
N CYS A 729 -27.13 15.46 61.22
CA CYS A 729 -26.94 14.10 60.72
C CYS A 729 -27.42 13.96 59.25
N LEU A 730 -28.62 14.44 58.93
CA LEU A 730 -29.15 14.43 57.55
C LEU A 730 -28.27 15.27 56.59
N LYS A 731 -27.78 16.43 57.03
CA LYS A 731 -26.80 17.22 56.25
C LYS A 731 -25.44 16.53 56.13
N GLY A 732 -25.02 15.79 57.15
CA GLY A 732 -23.78 15.00 57.17
C GLY A 732 -23.77 13.88 56.13
N GLN A 733 -24.93 13.30 55.79
CA GLN A 733 -25.05 12.29 54.72
C GLN A 733 -24.72 12.83 53.31
N ARG A 734 -24.68 14.16 53.09
CA ARG A 734 -24.11 14.75 51.86
C ARG A 734 -22.59 14.61 51.75
N GLY A 735 -21.90 14.18 52.82
CA GLY A 735 -20.44 14.24 52.95
C GLY A 735 -19.66 13.02 52.49
N LEU A 736 -20.30 11.91 52.11
CA LEU A 736 -19.62 10.67 51.70
C LEU A 736 -20.33 9.98 50.52
N PRO A 737 -19.71 10.05 49.33
CA PRO A 737 -19.68 8.91 48.42
C PRO A 737 -18.23 8.49 48.10
N ASP A 738 -18.07 7.23 47.69
CA ASP A 738 -16.82 6.71 47.12
C ASP A 738 -16.51 7.49 45.82
N ARG A 739 -15.48 8.34 45.86
CA ARG A 739 -15.19 9.31 44.79
C ARG A 739 -14.34 8.69 43.68
N THR A 740 -14.87 7.67 43.01
CA THR A 740 -14.28 7.07 41.81
C THR A 740 -15.26 7.07 40.62
N ASN A 741 -14.75 7.36 39.43
CA ASN A 741 -15.36 7.13 38.10
C ASN A 741 -16.56 7.96 37.59
N PHE A 742 -16.98 9.05 38.24
CA PHE A 742 -18.03 9.95 37.67
C PHE A 742 -17.53 11.17 36.86
N ASP A 743 -16.22 11.34 36.68
CA ASP A 743 -15.59 12.53 36.08
C ASP A 743 -15.56 12.53 34.52
N ARG A 744 -16.57 11.91 33.87
CA ARG A 744 -16.66 11.81 32.39
C ARG A 744 -18.05 12.07 31.78
N ILE A 745 -18.96 12.70 32.52
CA ILE A 745 -20.26 13.13 31.98
C ILE A 745 -20.15 14.59 31.50
N HIS A 746 -19.78 14.79 30.22
CA HIS A 746 -19.95 16.08 29.56
C HIS A 746 -21.45 16.33 29.31
N ILE A 747 -22.06 17.20 30.13
CA ILE A 747 -23.42 17.69 29.88
C ILE A 747 -23.35 18.75 28.77
N VAL A 748 -23.63 18.36 27.53
CA VAL A 748 -23.89 19.30 26.44
C VAL A 748 -25.37 19.66 26.45
N ASN A 749 -25.70 20.90 26.79
CA ASN A 749 -27.06 21.42 26.68
C ASN A 749 -27.40 21.66 25.22
N HIS A 750 -28.22 20.79 24.62
CA HIS A 750 -28.96 21.08 23.41
C HIS A 750 -30.43 21.37 23.75
N TYR A 751 -30.80 22.65 23.74
CA TYR A 751 -32.18 23.13 23.76
C TYR A 751 -32.25 24.42 22.94
N GLY A 752 -33.15 24.45 21.95
CA GLY A 752 -33.19 25.46 20.90
C GLY A 752 -32.27 25.09 19.72
N GLY A 753 -32.78 24.99 18.49
CA GLY A 753 -34.19 25.03 18.08
C GLY A 753 -34.32 24.64 16.61
N ASP A 754 -35.53 24.26 16.19
CA ASP A 754 -35.80 23.90 14.79
C ASP A 754 -35.76 25.14 13.88
N ASP A 755 -35.06 25.06 12.76
CA ASP A 755 -35.43 25.78 11.53
C ASP A 755 -34.90 25.02 10.29
N GLU A 756 -35.58 25.15 9.15
CA GLU A 756 -35.27 24.40 7.93
C GLU A 756 -34.22 25.11 7.06
N SER A 757 -33.36 24.35 6.38
CA SER A 757 -32.96 24.69 5.00
C SER A 757 -32.24 23.56 4.27
N TYR A 758 -32.56 23.40 2.99
CA TYR A 758 -31.81 22.59 2.03
C TYR A 758 -30.54 23.33 1.58
N GLN A 759 -29.40 22.64 1.54
CA GLN A 759 -28.42 22.85 0.47
C GLN A 759 -27.50 21.64 0.25
N SER A 760 -26.68 21.71 -0.79
CA SER A 760 -26.04 20.57 -1.47
C SER A 760 -24.55 20.84 -1.74
N SER A 761 -23.88 19.78 -2.22
CA SER A 761 -22.58 19.76 -2.91
C SER A 761 -21.32 19.58 -2.06
N ASP A 762 -20.36 18.93 -2.71
CA ASP A 762 -19.06 18.46 -2.23
C ASP A 762 -18.00 19.56 -2.08
N GLU A 763 -16.99 19.35 -1.23
CA GLU A 763 -15.56 19.31 -1.62
C GLU A 763 -14.63 18.92 -0.43
N ASP A 764 -13.35 18.67 -0.72
CA ASP A 764 -12.36 17.98 0.14
C ASP A 764 -11.79 18.81 1.32
N GLY A 765 -11.32 18.17 2.41
CA GLY A 765 -11.18 18.89 3.71
C GLY A 765 -10.32 18.39 4.89
N LEU A 766 -9.50 17.32 4.79
CA LEU A 766 -8.44 16.93 5.76
C LEU A 766 -8.77 16.55 7.23
N LYS A 767 -8.21 15.39 7.64
CA LYS A 767 -7.70 15.01 8.99
C LYS A 767 -8.67 14.88 10.19
N LEU A 768 -8.94 13.62 10.57
CA LEU A 768 -9.38 13.22 11.92
C LEU A 768 -8.51 12.04 12.45
N PRO A 769 -7.95 12.11 13.67
CA PRO A 769 -7.23 10.99 14.28
C PRO A 769 -8.16 10.09 15.11
N LEU A 770 -8.46 8.88 14.62
CA LEU A 770 -9.26 7.90 15.36
C LEU A 770 -8.45 7.24 16.48
N LYS A 771 -8.54 7.81 17.69
CA LYS A 771 -7.94 7.24 18.91
C LYS A 771 -8.86 6.17 19.52
N VAL A 772 -8.74 4.93 19.03
CA VAL A 772 -9.38 3.76 19.65
C VAL A 772 -8.68 3.45 20.97
N THR A 773 -9.42 3.06 22.02
CA THR A 773 -8.87 2.54 23.28
C THR A 773 -9.63 1.27 23.65
N PRO A 774 -8.96 0.11 23.84
CA PRO A 774 -9.63 -1.15 24.09
C PRO A 774 -9.95 -1.36 25.58
N CYS A 775 -11.03 -2.09 25.85
CA CYS A 775 -11.30 -2.64 27.18
C CYS A 775 -10.67 -4.04 27.31
N GLN A 776 -10.09 -4.34 28.47
CA GLN A 776 -9.85 -5.72 28.92
C GLN A 776 -10.76 -6.05 30.11
N GLY A 777 -11.26 -7.28 30.15
CA GLY A 777 -12.10 -7.81 31.23
C GLY A 777 -12.28 -9.31 31.03
N GLY A 778 -11.38 -10.12 31.59
CA GLY A 778 -11.33 -11.56 31.33
C GLY A 778 -12.29 -12.38 32.18
N GLY A 779 -13.07 -13.26 31.55
CA GLY A 779 -13.84 -14.33 32.20
C GLY A 779 -13.15 -15.68 32.01
N ARG A 780 -12.70 -16.32 33.10
CA ARG A 780 -11.96 -17.60 33.07
C ARG A 780 -12.90 -18.76 33.37
N ILE A 781 -13.20 -19.60 32.39
CA ILE A 781 -13.92 -20.87 32.59
C ILE A 781 -13.06 -22.04 32.09
N THR A 782 -12.91 -23.04 32.95
CA THR A 782 -12.17 -24.29 32.68
C THR A 782 -13.12 -25.34 32.12
N LEU A 783 -12.69 -26.12 31.13
CA LEU A 783 -13.35 -27.36 30.75
C LEU A 783 -12.35 -28.52 30.69
N HIS A 784 -12.76 -29.65 31.26
CA HIS A 784 -12.06 -30.93 31.15
C HIS A 784 -12.42 -31.63 29.82
N PRO A 785 -11.55 -32.50 29.29
CA PRO A 785 -11.91 -33.36 28.16
C PRO A 785 -12.77 -34.54 28.63
N GLN A 786 -13.76 -34.93 27.84
CA GLN A 786 -14.47 -36.20 28.04
C GLN A 786 -14.92 -36.79 26.70
N LEU A 787 -14.74 -38.10 26.55
CA LEU A 787 -15.14 -38.92 25.40
C LEU A 787 -16.57 -39.46 25.62
N GLY A 788 -17.28 -39.77 24.53
CA GLY A 788 -18.57 -40.46 24.59
C GLY A 788 -19.28 -40.47 23.24
N ASP A 789 -19.44 -41.66 22.66
CA ASP A 789 -20.04 -41.91 21.35
C ASP A 789 -21.58 -41.96 21.40
N THR A 790 -22.26 -41.81 20.25
CA THR A 790 -23.53 -42.51 19.96
C THR A 790 -23.87 -42.49 18.46
N ASP A 791 -24.40 -43.61 17.95
CA ASP A 791 -24.54 -43.92 16.52
C ASP A 791 -25.97 -43.74 15.96
N SER A 792 -26.07 -43.64 14.62
CA SER A 792 -27.11 -44.19 13.71
C SER A 792 -26.77 -43.71 12.28
N GLU A 793 -26.38 -44.50 11.26
CA GLU A 793 -26.81 -45.80 10.69
C GLU A 793 -27.79 -45.70 9.48
N ALA A 794 -27.68 -46.69 8.59
CA ALA A 794 -28.41 -46.94 7.32
C ALA A 794 -28.12 -45.99 6.13
N ASP A 795 -28.00 -46.43 4.85
CA ASP A 795 -27.68 -47.75 4.22
C ASP A 795 -27.09 -47.39 2.82
N ASP A 796 -25.90 -47.88 2.44
CA ASP A 796 -25.57 -49.10 1.67
C ASP A 796 -26.02 -49.16 0.19
N ASP A 797 -25.05 -49.29 -0.73
CA ASP A 797 -25.07 -50.16 -1.93
C ASP A 797 -23.71 -50.12 -2.69
N GLY A 798 -23.45 -51.10 -3.57
CA GLY A 798 -22.14 -51.34 -4.25
C GLY A 798 -21.72 -50.35 -5.36
N GLU A 799 -20.58 -50.50 -6.04
CA GLU A 799 -19.73 -51.70 -6.23
C GLU A 799 -18.23 -51.34 -6.45
N SER A 800 -17.30 -52.28 -6.21
CA SER A 800 -15.84 -52.06 -6.21
C SER A 800 -15.09 -52.72 -7.37
N LEU A 801 -14.32 -51.94 -8.15
CA LEU A 801 -13.29 -52.46 -9.05
C LEU A 801 -11.90 -51.86 -8.77
N ARG A 802 -11.05 -52.65 -8.10
CA ARG A 802 -9.59 -52.45 -8.09
C ARG A 802 -8.99 -52.92 -9.41
N LEU A 803 -8.05 -52.16 -9.98
CA LEU A 803 -7.08 -52.68 -10.96
C LEU A 803 -5.64 -52.40 -10.52
N THR A 804 -4.75 -53.33 -10.86
CA THR A 804 -3.41 -53.47 -10.27
C THR A 804 -2.31 -52.80 -11.08
N VAL A 805 -1.32 -52.21 -10.40
CA VAL A 805 -0.06 -51.76 -11.01
C VAL A 805 0.92 -52.93 -11.12
N PRO A 806 1.41 -53.27 -12.32
CA PRO A 806 2.56 -54.16 -12.49
C PRO A 806 3.87 -53.37 -12.48
N SER A 807 4.82 -53.80 -11.66
CA SER A 807 6.20 -53.29 -11.69
C SER A 807 7.05 -54.02 -12.73
N ASN A 808 7.87 -53.30 -13.51
CA ASN A 808 9.16 -53.87 -13.93
C ASN A 808 10.22 -52.80 -14.21
N SER A 809 11.49 -53.24 -14.33
CA SER A 809 12.66 -52.41 -14.03
C SER A 809 13.64 -52.15 -15.18
N SER A 810 14.50 -51.15 -14.94
CA SER A 810 15.95 -51.12 -15.25
C SER A 810 16.45 -50.41 -16.51
N HIS A 811 17.51 -49.60 -16.31
CA HIS A 811 18.64 -49.25 -17.20
C HIS A 811 18.36 -48.73 -18.63
N LYS A 812 19.10 -47.76 -19.20
CA LYS A 812 20.53 -47.41 -19.03
C LYS A 812 20.79 -45.96 -19.51
N SER A 813 22.02 -45.46 -19.31
CA SER A 813 22.47 -44.12 -19.76
C SER A 813 22.59 -43.97 -21.28
N THR A 814 22.60 -42.73 -21.78
CA THR A 814 23.64 -42.21 -22.70
C THR A 814 23.62 -40.66 -22.73
N THR A 815 24.80 -40.06 -22.83
CA THR A 815 25.05 -38.61 -22.99
C THR A 815 25.03 -38.18 -24.46
N VAL A 816 24.49 -37.00 -24.73
CA VAL A 816 25.17 -35.91 -25.47
C VAL A 816 24.89 -34.62 -24.71
#